data_AF-A0A1L9UNQ1-F1
#
_entry.id   AF-A0A1L9UNQ1-F1
#
_cell.length_a   1.000
_cell.length_b   1.000
_cell.length_c   1.000
_cell.angle_alpha   90.00
_cell.angle_beta   90.00
_cell.angle_gamma   90.00
#
_symmetry.space_group_name_H-M   'P 1'
#
loop_
_entity.id
_entity.type
_entity.pdbx_description
1 polymer ?
#
loop_
_entity_poly.entity_id
_entity_poly.type
_entity_poly.pdbx_seq_one_letter_code
_entity_poly.pdbx_strand_id
1 'polypeptide(L)'
;MASLKSLRNLRHAFTWNMLIAYTIIATSVFSYGFDDAVYSTIQSMDSFEKQFGTYDRSTGEYGFSTQHLSFLNSLGLPAKAAGTFIGWAIGEHYGRRACFIGMQLMCIVGISISYTATTFGQILAGRMIVQCFIGWEDWLVPMFLGEISPSVVRGATVVVYVFAHIFGSFICAIITYETAKLEGNVAWKIPIGVMWTFPCLILLCSWLVPESPRWLVRKNKIQAATKQLEYLNKGRDIDVAGEVAFLQASIEENAQTKGSWAELLQGTNRRRTMVAVMTAAFNQLTGQSFVSQYGSLFIKSLHVMNPFAFTLLSRGISTMGPLVTFSLVDTTGRRPIYLIGGTMTTALLMTCGGLGTGTITDDKKRGVCGVLMMYGLFYIMSFGSISVITGAETPHLRLRDKTSVVAWLIRIVCDFAVSYSLPYLLKAPYADLQSKVGFIYGSLAAVGVACGYFFLPELTGRSLEELEEMWQRRIPARKFADWHSDGTGSISAKVTAMEGETEEGAYASVRTAFTSGRTKSKDWRRHQLKRAWWMIEDNKSRIFDALRADLNKHPLEAMLCEITGLQNDILRTLDKLDEWTKDEKPTRWDPINFLGGTVVRKEPLGVSLIIGAWNFPFVLTLQPLVAAIAAGCAVVLKPSEVAQASQDLLMEIVPEYLDRDAIRCVSAGPLEMKHILETRFDHIFYTGSANVAKIVYTAAAKHLTPVTLELGGQGPAIVAPSANIDLAAKHIAWAKFSNAGQICVDVNHVLIDPSIREAFVERLIHYFDEFNGGRDNQPDYYSRIINERNFDRLESLLDGTTGKLIYGGIRNRQTRYFGPAIVVDVKTDDSLLSEELFGPILPIIDADLDTAISFTRSVEHPLALYAFTHVESEKTRILNETASGGVTFNDCLLHAAALDAPFGGVGNSGIGSYHGKYGILAFSHLRAYTNAIPTWMEGVMSARYPPYSDAKMPKLAQPVKAPFDREGNDSTSRSKVLGTAASLAVLGLSVWMFGAREKLPRYAKNWLRR
;
A
#
# COMPACT_ATOMS: atom_id res chain seq x y z
N MET A 1 25.19 21.90 8.39
CA MET A 1 24.90 20.63 9.10
C MET A 1 23.76 19.80 8.45
N ALA A 2 22.76 20.41 7.79
CA ALA A 2 21.68 19.67 7.11
C ALA A 2 22.12 18.81 5.90
N SER A 3 23.12 19.23 5.11
CA SER A 3 23.55 18.47 3.92
C SER A 3 24.35 17.19 4.24
N LEU A 4 25.07 17.14 5.37
CA LEU A 4 25.80 15.96 5.82
C LEU A 4 24.88 14.87 6.40
N LYS A 5 23.76 15.25 7.02
CA LYS A 5 22.70 14.31 7.46
C LYS A 5 21.96 13.70 6.26
N SER A 6 21.73 14.50 5.21
CA SER A 6 21.12 14.05 3.94
C SER A 6 21.96 13.01 3.19
N LEU A 7 23.27 13.22 3.06
CA LEU A 7 24.18 12.23 2.43
C LEU A 7 24.23 10.89 3.18
N ARG A 8 24.07 10.92 4.50
CA ARG A 8 24.00 9.70 5.34
C ARG A 8 22.67 8.97 5.14
N ASN A 9 21.56 9.68 4.96
CA ASN A 9 20.25 9.09 4.61
C ASN A 9 20.22 8.53 3.17
N LEU A 10 20.88 9.19 2.21
CA LEU A 10 21.05 8.72 0.83
C LEU A 10 21.74 7.34 0.78
N ARG A 11 22.80 7.13 1.59
CA ARG A 11 23.54 5.86 1.62
C ARG A 11 22.72 4.69 2.17
N HIS A 12 21.76 4.96 3.05
CA HIS A 12 20.84 3.94 3.54
C HIS A 12 19.69 3.68 2.56
N ALA A 13 19.42 4.56 1.59
CA ALA A 13 18.29 4.48 0.66
C ALA A 13 18.50 3.55 -0.54
N PHE A 14 19.74 3.36 -1.00
CA PHE A 14 20.06 2.54 -2.18
C PHE A 14 20.64 1.17 -1.79
N THR A 15 20.17 0.11 -2.44
CA THR A 15 20.85 -1.20 -2.44
C THR A 15 21.86 -1.29 -3.59
N TRP A 16 22.77 -2.27 -3.53
CA TRP A 16 23.68 -2.55 -4.65
C TRP A 16 22.93 -2.92 -5.94
N ASN A 17 21.85 -3.70 -5.84
CA ASN A 17 21.07 -4.09 -7.00
C ASN A 17 20.34 -2.89 -7.63
N MET A 18 19.82 -1.96 -6.82
CA MET A 18 19.25 -0.70 -7.31
C MET A 18 20.31 0.13 -8.03
N LEU A 19 21.51 0.28 -7.44
CA LEU A 19 22.60 1.05 -8.06
C LEU A 19 23.00 0.46 -9.42
N ILE A 20 23.17 -0.87 -9.51
CA ILE A 20 23.49 -1.56 -10.77
C ILE A 20 22.40 -1.31 -11.82
N ALA A 21 21.13 -1.50 -11.45
CA ALA A 21 20.01 -1.26 -12.36
C ALA A 21 19.98 0.19 -12.85
N TYR A 22 20.13 1.16 -11.94
CA TYR A 22 20.10 2.58 -12.28
C TYR A 22 21.27 2.98 -13.16
N THR A 23 22.46 2.47 -12.90
CA THR A 23 23.63 2.70 -13.76
C THR A 23 23.38 2.17 -15.16
N ILE A 24 22.91 0.93 -15.33
CA ILE A 24 22.66 0.35 -16.67
C ILE A 24 21.58 1.14 -17.42
N ILE A 25 20.47 1.44 -16.76
CA ILE A 25 19.36 2.21 -17.34
C ILE A 25 19.82 3.63 -17.71
N ALA A 26 20.59 4.30 -16.85
CA ALA A 26 21.09 5.64 -17.14
C ALA A 26 22.16 5.65 -18.24
N THR A 27 23.03 4.64 -18.32
CA THR A 27 24.05 4.56 -19.37
C THR A 27 23.43 4.42 -20.77
N SER A 28 22.19 3.96 -20.91
CA SER A 28 21.52 3.94 -22.22
C SER A 28 21.39 5.31 -22.86
N VAL A 29 21.15 6.32 -22.01
CA VAL A 29 21.00 7.72 -22.36
C VAL A 29 22.28 8.34 -22.91
N PHE A 30 23.43 7.68 -22.73
CA PHE A 30 24.67 8.14 -23.37
C PHE A 30 24.51 8.14 -24.89
N SER A 31 23.75 7.19 -25.44
CA SER A 31 23.47 7.10 -26.88
C SER A 31 22.71 8.33 -27.37
N TYR A 32 21.71 8.80 -26.62
CA TYR A 32 21.02 10.05 -26.93
C TYR A 32 21.97 11.26 -26.85
N GLY A 33 22.76 11.35 -25.79
CA GLY A 33 23.74 12.43 -25.62
C GLY A 33 24.76 12.49 -26.75
N PHE A 34 25.20 11.31 -27.20
CA PHE A 34 26.09 11.15 -28.32
C PHE A 34 25.46 11.61 -29.63
N ASP A 35 24.24 11.18 -29.96
CA ASP A 35 23.56 11.58 -31.21
C ASP A 35 23.45 13.11 -31.33
N ASP A 36 23.00 13.78 -30.25
CA ASP A 36 22.86 15.23 -30.19
C ASP A 36 24.21 15.92 -30.44
N ALA A 37 25.29 15.44 -29.83
CA ALA A 37 26.62 16.01 -29.98
C ALA A 37 27.25 15.71 -31.35
N VAL A 38 27.17 14.46 -31.81
CA VAL A 38 27.73 14.01 -33.10
C VAL A 38 27.17 14.89 -34.21
N TYR A 39 25.85 14.97 -34.34
CA TYR A 39 25.28 15.71 -35.47
C TYR A 39 25.44 17.22 -35.36
N SER A 40 25.48 17.78 -34.14
CA SER A 40 25.80 19.20 -33.96
C SER A 40 27.22 19.54 -34.42
N THR A 41 28.17 18.62 -34.31
CA THR A 41 29.59 18.87 -34.60
C THR A 41 30.01 18.41 -36.00
N ILE A 42 29.56 17.23 -36.48
CA ILE A 42 29.94 16.73 -37.82
C ILE A 42 29.42 17.65 -38.93
N GLN A 43 28.26 18.30 -38.74
CA GLN A 43 27.75 19.26 -39.73
C GLN A 43 28.64 20.50 -39.89
N SER A 44 29.58 20.73 -38.95
CA SER A 44 30.59 21.79 -39.03
C SER A 44 31.97 21.29 -39.49
N MET A 45 32.13 19.97 -39.71
CA MET A 45 33.36 19.36 -40.23
C MET A 45 33.43 19.48 -41.75
N ASP A 46 34.58 19.93 -42.25
CA ASP A 46 34.77 20.16 -43.69
C ASP A 46 34.67 18.87 -44.53
N SER A 47 35.06 17.71 -43.98
CA SER A 47 34.94 16.42 -44.67
C SER A 47 33.49 15.97 -44.85
N PHE A 48 32.63 16.28 -43.88
CA PHE A 48 31.20 15.99 -43.95
C PHE A 48 30.49 16.94 -44.92
N GLU A 49 30.86 18.23 -44.92
CA GLU A 49 30.40 19.23 -45.90
C GLU A 49 30.80 18.85 -47.33
N LYS A 50 32.02 18.34 -47.55
CA LYS A 50 32.48 17.87 -48.87
C LYS A 50 31.70 16.64 -49.35
N GLN A 51 31.37 15.71 -48.46
CA GLN A 51 30.70 14.46 -48.84
C GLN A 51 29.19 14.65 -49.12
N PHE A 52 28.53 15.50 -48.34
CA PHE A 52 27.06 15.60 -48.32
C PHE A 52 26.50 16.99 -48.60
N GLY A 53 27.36 18.02 -48.61
CA GLY A 53 26.97 19.40 -48.88
C GLY A 53 26.81 19.71 -50.36
N THR A 54 26.26 20.89 -50.64
CA THR A 54 26.10 21.41 -52.00
C THR A 54 27.26 22.34 -52.34
N TYR A 55 27.85 22.19 -53.53
CA TYR A 55 28.92 23.07 -53.98
C TYR A 55 28.36 24.43 -54.41
N ASP A 56 28.77 25.50 -53.73
CA ASP A 56 28.37 26.86 -54.08
C ASP A 56 29.38 27.47 -55.06
N ARG A 57 28.92 27.76 -56.29
CA ARG A 57 29.76 28.35 -57.34
C ARG A 57 30.20 29.78 -57.05
N SER A 58 29.56 30.48 -56.10
CA SER A 58 29.85 31.88 -55.78
C SER A 58 30.95 32.06 -54.73
N THR A 59 31.08 31.14 -53.78
CA THR A 59 32.10 31.17 -52.71
C THR A 59 33.25 30.19 -52.95
N GLY A 60 33.08 29.21 -53.84
CA GLY A 60 34.10 28.19 -54.13
C GLY A 60 34.21 27.09 -53.05
N GLU A 61 33.28 27.05 -52.11
CA GLU A 61 33.29 26.14 -50.96
C GLU A 61 32.07 25.20 -50.99
N TYR A 62 32.23 24.03 -50.37
CA TYR A 62 31.11 23.12 -50.09
C TYR A 62 30.40 23.60 -48.82
N GLY A 63 29.08 23.77 -48.90
CA GLY A 63 28.28 24.16 -47.75
C GLY A 63 26.89 23.56 -47.80
N PHE A 64 26.28 23.36 -46.64
CA PHE A 64 24.88 22.92 -46.59
C PHE A 64 23.93 24.09 -46.87
N SER A 65 23.04 23.89 -47.84
CA SER A 65 21.88 24.77 -48.04
C SER A 65 21.02 24.83 -46.78
N THR A 66 20.26 25.92 -46.60
CA THR A 66 19.33 26.08 -45.47
C THR A 66 18.36 24.91 -45.38
N GLN A 67 17.88 24.39 -46.52
CA GLN A 67 17.01 23.22 -46.56
C GLN A 67 17.71 21.93 -46.12
N HIS A 68 18.95 21.67 -46.54
CA HIS A 68 19.70 20.49 -46.11
C HIS A 68 19.95 20.52 -44.59
N LEU A 69 20.31 21.67 -44.01
CA LEU A 69 20.49 21.83 -42.56
C LEU A 69 19.17 21.64 -41.78
N SER A 70 18.09 22.26 -42.26
CA SER A 70 16.77 22.09 -41.66
C SER A 70 16.34 20.62 -41.71
N PHE A 71 16.48 19.92 -42.84
CA PHE A 71 16.12 18.50 -42.91
C PHE A 71 16.99 17.62 -42.04
N LEU A 72 18.30 17.84 -42.04
CA LEU A 72 19.23 17.04 -41.23
C LEU A 72 18.86 17.07 -39.75
N ASN A 73 18.45 18.24 -39.22
CA ASN A 73 18.16 18.41 -37.80
C ASN A 73 16.67 18.28 -37.42
N SER A 74 15.73 18.59 -38.31
CA SER A 74 14.29 18.56 -37.99
C SER A 74 13.54 17.32 -38.49
N LEU A 75 13.97 16.69 -39.60
CA LEU A 75 13.21 15.58 -40.20
C LEU A 75 13.24 14.30 -39.36
N GLY A 76 14.23 14.17 -38.46
CA GLY A 76 14.28 13.11 -37.47
C GLY A 76 13.23 13.24 -36.36
N LEU A 77 12.70 14.44 -36.11
CA LEU A 77 11.79 14.71 -34.99
C LEU A 77 10.40 14.07 -35.15
N PRO A 78 9.79 14.02 -36.35
CA PRO A 78 8.61 13.17 -36.58
C PRO A 78 8.85 11.68 -36.28
N ALA A 79 10.03 11.15 -36.62
CA ALA A 79 10.39 9.77 -36.30
C ALA A 79 10.58 9.60 -34.79
N LYS A 80 11.15 10.59 -34.10
CA LYS A 80 11.20 10.67 -32.64
C LYS A 80 9.80 10.60 -32.00
N ALA A 81 8.84 11.38 -32.51
CA ALA A 81 7.46 11.34 -32.05
C ALA A 81 6.79 9.97 -32.26
N ALA A 82 7.02 9.35 -33.41
CA ALA A 82 6.55 7.98 -33.68
C ALA A 82 7.18 6.97 -32.71
N GLY A 83 8.47 7.11 -32.41
CA GLY A 83 9.20 6.31 -31.43
C GLY A 83 8.61 6.37 -30.03
N THR A 84 8.19 7.56 -29.57
CA THR A 84 7.49 7.73 -28.30
C THR A 84 6.18 6.92 -28.25
N PHE A 85 5.40 6.90 -29.32
CA PHE A 85 4.16 6.11 -29.39
C PHE A 85 4.42 4.60 -29.47
N ILE A 86 5.37 4.17 -30.31
CA ILE A 86 5.76 2.77 -30.46
C ILE A 86 6.26 2.24 -29.11
N GLY A 87 7.10 3.02 -28.43
CA GLY A 87 7.62 2.66 -27.14
C GLY A 87 6.54 2.53 -26.07
N TRP A 88 5.60 3.47 -26.04
CA TRP A 88 4.42 3.36 -25.20
C TRP A 88 3.62 2.08 -25.47
N ALA A 89 3.30 1.79 -26.73
CA ALA A 89 2.51 0.62 -27.09
C ALA A 89 3.17 -0.70 -26.68
N ILE A 90 4.49 -0.81 -26.88
CA ILE A 90 5.27 -2.00 -26.51
C ILE A 90 5.43 -2.10 -24.99
N GLY A 91 5.79 -1.01 -24.31
CA GLY A 91 5.95 -1.00 -22.85
C GLY A 91 4.65 -1.32 -22.10
N GLU A 92 3.51 -0.89 -22.64
CA GLU A 92 2.19 -1.21 -22.07
C GLU A 92 1.83 -2.70 -22.20
N HIS A 93 2.16 -3.33 -23.32
CA HIS A 93 1.81 -4.74 -23.59
C HIS A 93 2.84 -5.74 -23.06
N TYR A 94 4.13 -5.49 -23.30
CA TYR A 94 5.21 -6.46 -23.08
C TYR A 94 6.08 -6.15 -21.85
N GLY A 95 5.89 -5.01 -21.19
CA GLY A 95 6.65 -4.62 -19.99
C GLY A 95 7.81 -3.68 -20.28
N ARG A 96 8.38 -3.07 -19.23
CA ARG A 96 9.43 -2.05 -19.36
C ARG A 96 10.76 -2.65 -19.79
N ARG A 97 11.07 -3.88 -19.36
CA ARG A 97 12.34 -4.53 -19.70
C ARG A 97 12.41 -4.97 -21.16
N ALA A 98 11.34 -5.57 -21.69
CA ALA A 98 11.28 -5.96 -23.11
C ALA A 98 11.38 -4.73 -24.03
N CYS A 99 10.66 -3.68 -23.64
CA CYS A 99 10.70 -2.36 -24.25
C CYS A 99 12.13 -1.76 -24.24
N PHE A 100 12.84 -1.86 -23.12
CA PHE A 100 14.24 -1.42 -22.97
C PHE A 100 15.23 -2.21 -23.84
N ILE A 101 15.03 -3.51 -24.04
CA ILE A 101 15.88 -4.33 -24.92
C ILE A 101 15.62 -4.00 -26.40
N GLY A 102 14.33 -3.89 -26.78
CA GLY A 102 13.93 -3.60 -28.16
C GLY A 102 14.49 -2.28 -28.68
N MET A 103 14.51 -1.23 -27.84
CA MET A 103 15.04 0.07 -28.25
C MET A 103 16.55 0.02 -28.55
N GLN A 104 17.34 -0.79 -27.83
CA GLN A 104 18.79 -0.92 -28.11
C GLN A 104 19.06 -1.57 -29.47
N LEU A 105 18.28 -2.58 -29.84
CA LEU A 105 18.39 -3.23 -31.15
C LEU A 105 18.10 -2.24 -32.29
N MET A 106 17.09 -1.38 -32.10
CA MET A 106 16.76 -0.32 -33.06
C MET A 106 17.90 0.70 -33.20
N CYS A 107 18.52 1.09 -32.09
CA CYS A 107 19.67 2.00 -32.09
C CYS A 107 20.83 1.44 -32.93
N ILE A 108 21.19 0.17 -32.76
CA ILE A 108 22.26 -0.50 -33.51
C ILE A 108 21.98 -0.47 -35.02
N VAL A 109 20.74 -0.71 -35.44
CA VAL A 109 20.35 -0.66 -36.86
C VAL A 109 20.52 0.75 -37.41
N GLY A 110 20.04 1.78 -36.69
CA GLY A 110 20.18 3.18 -37.11
C GLY A 110 21.63 3.65 -37.21
N ILE A 111 22.47 3.28 -36.23
CA ILE A 111 23.92 3.57 -36.26
C ILE A 111 24.57 2.90 -37.47
N SER A 112 24.22 1.64 -37.77
CA SER A 112 24.80 0.89 -38.88
C SER A 112 24.50 1.52 -40.24
N ILE A 113 23.27 1.99 -40.43
CA ILE A 113 22.87 2.71 -41.65
C ILE A 113 23.61 4.06 -41.74
N SER A 114 23.75 4.78 -40.62
CA SER A 114 24.44 6.07 -40.57
C SER A 114 25.94 5.94 -40.85
N TYR A 115 26.59 4.91 -40.32
CA TYR A 115 28.03 4.66 -40.51
C TYR A 115 28.37 4.26 -41.96
N THR A 116 27.48 3.49 -42.59
CA THR A 116 27.62 3.03 -43.98
C THR A 116 27.11 4.04 -45.01
N ALA A 117 26.68 5.23 -44.58
CA ALA A 117 26.09 6.23 -45.45
C ALA A 117 27.07 6.75 -46.51
N THR A 118 26.64 6.69 -47.78
CA THR A 118 27.34 7.31 -48.92
C THR A 118 26.56 8.45 -49.54
N THR A 119 25.24 8.50 -49.30
CA THR A 119 24.33 9.54 -49.80
C THR A 119 23.66 10.31 -48.65
N PHE A 120 23.24 11.55 -48.91
CA PHE A 120 22.54 12.37 -47.92
C PHE A 120 21.20 11.75 -47.47
N GLY A 121 20.49 11.06 -48.38
CA GLY A 121 19.25 10.34 -48.02
C GLY A 121 19.49 9.17 -47.06
N GLN A 122 20.61 8.47 -47.20
CA GLN A 122 20.96 7.34 -46.33
C GLN A 122 21.35 7.79 -44.93
N ILE A 123 22.13 8.86 -44.79
CA ILE A 123 22.46 9.43 -43.47
C ILE A 123 21.19 9.95 -42.77
N LEU A 124 20.26 10.54 -43.54
CA LEU A 124 18.97 11.01 -43.02
C LEU A 124 18.09 9.84 -42.54
N ALA A 125 17.99 8.76 -43.32
CA ALA A 125 17.26 7.56 -42.94
C ALA A 125 17.85 6.89 -41.69
N GLY A 126 19.18 6.78 -41.62
CA GLY A 126 19.88 6.28 -40.44
C GLY A 126 19.58 7.13 -39.20
N ARG A 127 19.68 8.46 -39.33
CA ARG A 127 19.35 9.39 -38.25
C ARG A 127 17.88 9.32 -37.82
N MET A 128 16.93 9.16 -38.75
CA MET A 128 15.51 8.99 -38.41
C MET A 128 15.26 7.75 -37.55
N ILE A 129 15.95 6.64 -37.83
CA ILE A 129 15.85 5.41 -37.02
C ILE A 129 16.44 5.63 -35.63
N VAL A 130 17.62 6.26 -35.54
CA VAL A 130 18.23 6.63 -34.24
C VAL A 130 17.32 7.59 -33.46
N GLN A 131 16.70 8.56 -34.11
CA GLN A 131 15.77 9.49 -33.47
C GLN A 131 14.49 8.80 -33.00
N CYS A 132 13.99 7.80 -33.72
CA CYS A 132 12.91 6.96 -33.24
C CYS A 132 13.31 6.15 -31.98
N PHE A 133 14.54 5.65 -31.90
CA PHE A 133 15.10 5.08 -30.68
C PHE A 133 15.13 6.12 -29.54
N ILE A 134 15.62 7.34 -29.80
CA ILE A 134 15.68 8.40 -28.79
C ILE A 134 14.28 8.75 -28.28
N GLY A 135 13.28 8.82 -29.14
CA GLY A 135 11.90 9.10 -28.73
C GLY A 135 11.28 8.00 -27.87
N TRP A 136 11.70 6.75 -28.10
CA TRP A 136 11.37 5.60 -27.27
C TRP A 136 12.04 5.71 -25.88
N GLU A 137 13.33 6.04 -25.86
CA GLU A 137 14.14 6.21 -24.65
C GLU A 137 13.66 7.37 -23.77
N ASP A 138 13.38 8.53 -24.37
CA ASP A 138 12.92 9.76 -23.72
C ASP A 138 11.66 9.51 -22.87
N TRP A 139 10.73 8.71 -23.38
CA TRP A 139 9.52 8.32 -22.64
C TRP A 139 9.79 7.23 -21.60
N LEU A 140 10.51 6.17 -21.99
CA LEU A 140 10.66 4.98 -21.16
C LEU A 140 11.55 5.23 -19.94
N VAL A 141 12.73 5.82 -20.12
CA VAL A 141 13.78 5.80 -19.08
C VAL A 141 13.41 6.64 -17.85
N PRO A 142 13.00 7.93 -17.98
CA PRO A 142 12.61 8.73 -16.82
C PRO A 142 11.43 8.12 -16.06
N MET A 143 10.47 7.55 -16.79
CA MET A 143 9.33 6.84 -16.19
C MET A 143 9.79 5.59 -15.45
N PHE A 144 10.61 4.76 -16.10
CA PHE A 144 11.06 3.49 -15.56
C PHE A 144 11.89 3.71 -14.29
N LEU A 145 12.85 4.63 -14.31
CA LEU A 145 13.60 5.06 -13.12
C LEU A 145 12.66 5.54 -12.00
N GLY A 146 11.64 6.33 -12.35
CA GLY A 146 10.64 6.79 -11.39
C GLY A 146 9.77 5.68 -10.78
N GLU A 147 9.55 4.57 -11.49
CA GLU A 147 8.75 3.42 -11.02
C GLU A 147 9.53 2.52 -10.05
N ILE A 148 10.84 2.37 -10.25
CA ILE A 148 11.71 1.51 -9.42
C ILE A 148 12.40 2.26 -8.27
N SER A 149 12.40 3.61 -8.31
CA SER A 149 13.03 4.45 -7.28
C SER A 149 12.18 4.63 -6.01
N PRO A 150 12.80 4.68 -4.82
CA PRO A 150 12.13 5.11 -3.58
C PRO A 150 11.66 6.57 -3.66
N SER A 151 10.56 6.91 -2.97
CA SER A 151 9.95 8.24 -3.01
C SER A 151 10.89 9.38 -2.56
N VAL A 152 11.72 9.14 -1.54
CA VAL A 152 12.59 10.15 -0.91
C VAL A 152 13.72 10.63 -1.85
N VAL A 153 14.13 9.80 -2.81
CA VAL A 153 15.27 10.08 -3.72
C VAL A 153 14.85 10.02 -5.19
N ARG A 154 13.54 10.08 -5.46
CA ARG A 154 12.97 9.96 -6.80
C ARG A 154 13.46 11.08 -7.72
N GLY A 155 13.45 12.32 -7.23
CA GLY A 155 13.95 13.49 -7.95
C GLY A 155 15.41 13.33 -8.36
N ALA A 156 16.29 13.07 -7.39
CA ALA A 156 17.71 12.80 -7.64
C ALA A 156 17.94 11.64 -8.62
N THR A 157 17.17 10.54 -8.52
CA THR A 157 17.31 9.39 -9.42
C THR A 157 16.93 9.74 -10.86
N VAL A 158 15.88 10.52 -11.07
CA VAL A 158 15.49 11.01 -12.40
C VAL A 158 16.53 12.00 -12.95
N VAL A 159 17.21 12.79 -12.12
CA VAL A 159 18.30 13.68 -12.60
C VAL A 159 19.49 12.90 -13.19
N VAL A 160 19.69 11.64 -12.77
CA VAL A 160 20.74 10.78 -13.37
C VAL A 160 20.53 10.61 -14.88
N TYR A 161 19.27 10.58 -15.36
CA TYR A 161 18.94 10.61 -16.79
C TYR A 161 19.58 11.82 -17.49
N VAL A 162 19.37 13.01 -16.92
CA VAL A 162 19.84 14.28 -17.50
C VAL A 162 21.36 14.37 -17.41
N PHE A 163 21.96 13.90 -16.31
CA PHE A 163 23.40 13.80 -16.20
C PHE A 163 23.98 12.88 -17.29
N ALA A 164 23.40 11.70 -17.48
CA ALA A 164 23.85 10.74 -18.47
C ALA A 164 23.74 11.27 -19.92
N HIS A 165 22.65 11.98 -20.23
CA HIS A 165 22.47 12.67 -21.52
C HIS A 165 23.59 13.69 -21.77
N ILE A 166 23.82 14.60 -20.82
CA ILE A 166 24.78 15.69 -21.00
C ILE A 166 26.23 15.19 -20.94
N PHE A 167 26.50 14.20 -20.10
CA PHE A 167 27.82 13.58 -19.99
C PHE A 167 28.18 12.77 -21.24
N GLY A 168 27.23 12.02 -21.82
CA GLY A 168 27.41 11.37 -23.12
C GLY A 168 27.72 12.39 -24.23
N SER A 169 27.01 13.52 -24.22
CA SER A 169 27.27 14.65 -25.13
C SER A 169 28.68 15.25 -24.94
N PHE A 170 29.16 15.35 -23.70
CA PHE A 170 30.51 15.81 -23.39
C PHE A 170 31.60 14.84 -23.87
N ILE A 171 31.43 13.52 -23.66
CA ILE A 171 32.36 12.50 -24.18
C ILE A 171 32.44 12.59 -25.71
N CYS A 172 31.30 12.73 -26.38
CA CYS A 172 31.27 12.93 -27.82
C CYS A 172 31.97 14.24 -28.25
N ALA A 173 31.83 15.32 -27.49
CA ALA A 173 32.52 16.57 -27.78
C ALA A 173 34.05 16.44 -27.70
N ILE A 174 34.57 15.62 -26.77
CA ILE A 174 36.01 15.28 -26.69
C ILE A 174 36.44 14.52 -27.94
N ILE A 175 35.68 13.49 -28.33
CA ILE A 175 36.02 12.64 -29.48
C ILE A 175 35.98 13.47 -30.77
N THR A 176 34.94 14.27 -30.97
CA THR A 176 34.79 15.09 -32.17
C THR A 176 35.82 16.22 -32.25
N TYR A 177 36.28 16.76 -31.12
CA TYR A 177 37.40 17.72 -31.09
C TYR A 177 38.71 17.10 -31.60
N GLU A 178 38.98 15.83 -31.27
CA GLU A 178 40.16 15.13 -31.76
C GLU A 178 39.98 14.60 -33.19
N THR A 179 38.82 14.03 -33.52
CA THR A 179 38.58 13.48 -34.87
C THR A 179 38.41 14.55 -35.94
N ALA A 180 38.01 15.77 -35.57
CA ALA A 180 37.99 16.92 -36.49
C ALA A 180 39.37 17.27 -37.07
N LYS A 181 40.46 16.84 -36.42
CA LYS A 181 41.84 17.04 -36.91
C LYS A 181 42.25 16.01 -37.96
N LEU A 182 41.46 14.95 -38.16
CA LEU A 182 41.74 13.89 -39.12
C LEU A 182 41.29 14.28 -40.53
N GLU A 183 42.02 13.82 -41.54
CA GLU A 183 41.64 14.03 -42.94
C GLU A 183 40.67 12.96 -43.46
N GLY A 184 39.74 13.36 -44.34
CA GLY A 184 38.81 12.47 -45.02
C GLY A 184 37.57 12.08 -44.20
N ASN A 185 36.81 11.09 -44.72
CA ASN A 185 35.53 10.66 -44.15
C ASN A 185 35.67 9.93 -42.80
N VAL A 186 36.89 9.59 -42.38
CA VAL A 186 37.16 8.98 -41.08
C VAL A 186 36.83 9.94 -39.93
N ALA A 187 36.99 11.25 -40.13
CA ALA A 187 36.74 12.29 -39.12
C ALA A 187 35.32 12.27 -38.55
N TRP A 188 34.31 12.07 -39.41
CA TRP A 188 32.89 12.01 -39.00
C TRP A 188 32.38 10.58 -38.78
N LYS A 189 33.01 9.57 -39.38
CA LYS A 189 32.64 8.15 -39.18
C LYS A 189 33.06 7.59 -37.82
N ILE A 190 34.21 7.99 -37.27
CA ILE A 190 34.65 7.54 -35.94
C ILE A 190 33.62 7.90 -34.86
N PRO A 191 33.18 9.17 -34.72
CA PRO A 191 32.16 9.53 -33.73
C PRO A 191 30.87 8.71 -33.85
N ILE A 192 30.36 8.48 -35.08
CA ILE A 192 29.18 7.63 -35.30
C ILE A 192 29.46 6.18 -34.90
N GLY A 193 30.64 5.63 -35.24
CA GLY A 193 31.00 4.25 -34.92
C GLY A 193 31.14 4.00 -33.42
N VAL A 194 31.66 4.97 -32.65
CA VAL A 194 31.76 4.84 -31.19
C VAL A 194 30.38 4.67 -30.54
N MET A 195 29.31 5.19 -31.14
CA MET A 195 27.95 5.03 -30.61
C MET A 195 27.53 3.57 -30.48
N TRP A 196 28.10 2.61 -31.24
CA TRP A 196 27.78 1.18 -31.08
C TRP A 196 28.14 0.63 -29.70
N THR A 197 29.14 1.22 -29.03
CA THR A 197 29.66 0.69 -27.76
C THR A 197 28.59 0.66 -26.68
N PHE A 198 27.76 1.70 -26.57
CA PHE A 198 26.73 1.82 -25.54
C PHE A 198 25.59 0.79 -25.70
N PRO A 199 24.82 0.73 -26.81
CA PRO A 199 23.72 -0.21 -26.95
C PRO A 199 24.19 -1.67 -26.92
N CYS A 200 25.38 -1.98 -27.46
CA CYS A 200 25.95 -3.33 -27.37
C CYS A 200 26.29 -3.73 -25.93
N LEU A 201 26.94 -2.84 -25.17
CA LEU A 201 27.25 -3.09 -23.76
C LEU A 201 25.97 -3.26 -22.92
N ILE A 202 24.95 -2.45 -23.20
CA ILE A 202 23.68 -2.50 -22.47
C ILE A 202 22.92 -3.78 -22.78
N LEU A 203 22.92 -4.25 -24.03
CA LEU A 203 22.32 -5.53 -24.39
C LEU A 203 22.98 -6.70 -23.62
N LEU A 204 24.31 -6.69 -23.48
CA LEU A 204 25.04 -7.68 -22.68
C LEU A 204 24.66 -7.63 -21.19
N CYS A 205 24.40 -6.44 -20.65
CA CYS A 205 24.03 -6.23 -19.25
C CYS A 205 22.50 -6.24 -19.00
N SER A 206 21.68 -6.40 -20.04
CA SER A 206 20.21 -6.23 -19.97
C SER A 206 19.50 -7.24 -19.05
N TRP A 207 20.17 -8.34 -18.71
CA TRP A 207 19.64 -9.35 -17.78
C TRP A 207 19.67 -8.92 -16.31
N LEU A 208 20.50 -7.93 -15.96
CA LEU A 208 20.59 -7.35 -14.62
C LEU A 208 19.52 -6.27 -14.36
N VAL A 209 18.85 -5.80 -15.41
CA VAL A 209 17.78 -4.82 -15.33
C VAL A 209 16.50 -5.55 -14.88
N PRO A 210 15.91 -5.16 -13.73
CA PRO A 210 14.68 -5.77 -13.24
C PRO A 210 13.48 -5.37 -14.11
N GLU A 211 12.33 -5.99 -13.89
CA GLU A 211 11.06 -5.48 -14.43
C GLU A 211 10.39 -4.56 -13.40
N SER A 212 9.59 -3.60 -13.86
CA SER A 212 8.87 -2.68 -12.97
C SER A 212 7.88 -3.42 -12.06
N PRO A 213 8.06 -3.39 -10.72
CA PRO A 213 7.11 -4.02 -9.82
C PRO A 213 5.70 -3.44 -9.94
N ARG A 214 5.59 -2.12 -10.15
CA ARG A 214 4.31 -1.42 -10.33
C ARG A 214 3.58 -1.89 -11.59
N TRP A 215 4.30 -2.06 -12.70
CA TRP A 215 3.71 -2.60 -13.92
C TRP A 215 3.23 -4.05 -13.74
N LEU A 216 4.01 -4.88 -13.03
CA LEU A 216 3.66 -6.27 -12.74
C LEU A 216 2.40 -6.37 -11.86
N VAL A 217 2.30 -5.55 -10.80
CA VAL A 217 1.10 -5.49 -9.97
C VAL A 217 -0.11 -5.02 -10.80
N ARG A 218 0.05 -4.00 -11.67
CA ARG A 218 -1.02 -3.53 -12.57
C ARG A 218 -1.50 -4.60 -13.56
N LYS A 219 -0.64 -5.54 -13.95
CA LYS A 219 -0.99 -6.69 -14.81
C LYS A 219 -1.44 -7.92 -14.01
N ASN A 220 -1.72 -7.75 -12.72
CA ASN A 220 -2.11 -8.82 -11.79
C ASN A 220 -1.07 -9.97 -11.68
N LYS A 221 0.22 -9.67 -11.87
CA LYS A 221 1.34 -10.62 -11.79
C LYS A 221 2.08 -10.48 -10.46
N ILE A 222 1.37 -10.73 -9.37
CA ILE A 222 1.79 -10.41 -7.99
C ILE A 222 3.08 -11.15 -7.59
N GLN A 223 3.15 -12.46 -7.83
CA GLN A 223 4.34 -13.26 -7.49
C GLN A 223 5.62 -12.77 -8.21
N ALA A 224 5.49 -12.36 -9.47
CA ALA A 224 6.60 -11.79 -10.22
C ALA A 224 7.01 -10.42 -9.66
N ALA A 225 6.05 -9.59 -9.23
CA ALA A 225 6.31 -8.30 -8.61
C ALA A 225 7.07 -8.45 -7.28
N THR A 226 6.65 -9.40 -6.42
CA THR A 226 7.34 -9.74 -5.16
C THR A 226 8.80 -10.09 -5.42
N LYS A 227 9.07 -10.98 -6.39
CA LYS A 227 10.44 -11.37 -6.74
C LYS A 227 11.31 -10.20 -7.21
N GLN A 228 10.73 -9.25 -7.96
CA GLN A 228 11.47 -8.06 -8.40
C GLN A 228 11.74 -7.09 -7.24
N LEU A 229 10.79 -6.94 -6.31
CA LEU A 229 10.98 -6.13 -5.10
C LEU A 229 12.01 -6.75 -4.16
N GLU A 230 12.00 -8.07 -3.97
CA GLU A 230 13.05 -8.80 -3.25
C GLU A 230 14.42 -8.59 -3.90
N TYR A 231 14.49 -8.65 -5.23
CA TYR A 231 15.73 -8.38 -5.96
C TYR A 231 16.21 -6.94 -5.74
N LEU A 232 15.33 -5.95 -5.89
CA LEU A 232 15.66 -4.53 -5.70
C LEU A 232 16.05 -4.23 -4.25
N ASN A 233 15.36 -4.80 -3.26
CA ASN A 233 15.59 -4.55 -1.85
C ASN A 233 16.55 -5.55 -1.18
N LYS A 234 17.25 -6.38 -1.96
CA LYS A 234 18.17 -7.41 -1.44
C LYS A 234 19.18 -6.82 -0.45
N GLY A 235 19.15 -7.32 0.79
CA GLY A 235 20.03 -6.87 1.88
C GLY A 235 19.47 -5.73 2.74
N ARG A 236 18.23 -5.27 2.52
CA ARG A 236 17.48 -4.41 3.44
C ARG A 236 16.37 -5.23 4.11
N ASP A 237 16.14 -4.97 5.40
CA ASP A 237 15.04 -5.54 6.16
C ASP A 237 13.76 -4.73 5.87
N ILE A 238 13.21 -4.93 4.67
CA ILE A 238 11.98 -4.29 4.20
C ILE A 238 10.94 -5.38 4.03
N ASP A 239 9.74 -5.13 4.55
CA ASP A 239 8.60 -6.00 4.35
C ASP A 239 8.13 -5.95 2.89
N VAL A 240 8.67 -6.85 2.07
CA VAL A 240 8.32 -6.95 0.66
C VAL A 240 6.87 -7.36 0.48
N ALA A 241 6.31 -8.19 1.37
CA ALA A 241 4.91 -8.60 1.32
C ALA A 241 3.99 -7.40 1.60
N GLY A 242 4.34 -6.56 2.58
CA GLY A 242 3.64 -5.31 2.87
C GLY A 242 3.77 -4.27 1.75
N GLU A 243 4.92 -4.16 1.10
CA GLU A 243 5.10 -3.25 -0.04
C GLU A 243 4.29 -3.71 -1.27
N VAL A 244 4.24 -5.03 -1.54
CA VAL A 244 3.39 -5.61 -2.58
C VAL A 244 1.91 -5.41 -2.25
N ALA A 245 1.49 -5.70 -1.02
CA ALA A 245 0.10 -5.49 -0.58
C ALA A 245 -0.31 -4.02 -0.62
N PHE A 246 0.62 -3.10 -0.32
CA PHE A 246 0.41 -1.66 -0.45
C PHE A 246 0.27 -1.25 -1.92
N LEU A 247 1.14 -1.73 -2.80
CA LEU A 247 1.04 -1.49 -4.24
C LEU A 247 -0.25 -2.07 -4.82
N GLN A 248 -0.69 -3.23 -4.34
CA GLN A 248 -1.97 -3.85 -4.70
C GLN A 248 -3.12 -2.97 -4.23
N ALA A 249 -3.17 -2.59 -2.96
CA ALA A 249 -4.23 -1.74 -2.41
C ALA A 249 -4.32 -0.39 -3.14
N SER A 250 -3.19 0.23 -3.46
CA SER A 250 -3.11 1.49 -4.22
C SER A 250 -3.59 1.33 -5.67
N ILE A 251 -3.28 0.20 -6.29
CA ILE A 251 -3.74 -0.09 -7.66
C ILE A 251 -5.21 -0.49 -7.66
N GLU A 252 -5.67 -1.27 -6.68
CA GLU A 252 -7.07 -1.69 -6.47
C GLU A 252 -7.99 -0.50 -6.19
N GLU A 253 -7.55 0.49 -5.41
CA GLU A 253 -8.23 1.78 -5.21
C GLU A 253 -8.40 2.56 -6.54
N ASN A 254 -7.55 2.29 -7.54
CA ASN A 254 -7.52 2.95 -8.84
C ASN A 254 -7.90 2.02 -10.03
N ALA A 255 -8.33 0.77 -9.78
CA ALA A 255 -8.35 -0.32 -10.77
C ALA A 255 -9.62 -0.43 -11.64
N GLN A 256 -10.54 0.53 -11.58
CA GLN A 256 -11.74 0.50 -12.41
C GLN A 256 -11.52 1.34 -13.68
N THR A 257 -11.11 0.68 -14.77
CA THR A 257 -10.95 1.12 -16.18
C THR A 257 -9.66 1.85 -16.61
N LYS A 258 -9.10 1.43 -17.77
CA LYS A 258 -8.02 2.13 -18.50
C LYS A 258 -8.45 3.58 -18.74
N GLY A 259 -7.80 4.54 -18.10
CA GLY A 259 -8.17 5.95 -18.25
C GLY A 259 -8.14 6.39 -19.71
N SER A 260 -9.23 6.94 -20.23
CA SER A 260 -9.33 7.30 -21.65
C SER A 260 -8.43 8.51 -21.97
N TRP A 261 -8.04 8.67 -23.24
CA TRP A 261 -7.30 9.87 -23.67
C TRP A 261 -8.07 11.17 -23.41
N ALA A 262 -9.41 11.12 -23.41
CA ALA A 262 -10.25 12.29 -23.15
C ALA A 262 -10.16 12.76 -21.69
N GLU A 263 -9.88 11.87 -20.75
CA GLU A 263 -9.75 12.20 -19.32
C GLU A 263 -8.54 13.10 -19.02
N LEU A 264 -7.52 13.09 -19.88
CA LEU A 264 -6.37 13.99 -19.76
C LEU A 264 -6.79 15.47 -19.75
N LEU A 265 -7.90 15.80 -20.42
CA LEU A 265 -8.41 17.15 -20.59
C LEU A 265 -9.57 17.47 -19.63
N GLN A 266 -9.92 16.56 -18.72
CA GLN A 266 -11.06 16.71 -17.80
C GLN A 266 -10.62 17.04 -16.37
N GLY A 267 -11.41 17.87 -15.69
CA GLY A 267 -11.28 18.18 -14.27
C GLY A 267 -9.86 18.55 -13.83
N THR A 268 -9.40 17.90 -12.77
CA THR A 268 -8.06 18.09 -12.18
C THR A 268 -6.94 17.58 -13.08
N ASN A 269 -7.18 16.54 -13.89
CA ASN A 269 -6.19 15.95 -14.79
C ASN A 269 -5.78 16.90 -15.92
N ARG A 270 -6.69 17.79 -16.35
CA ARG A 270 -6.38 18.89 -17.28
C ARG A 270 -5.24 19.76 -16.75
N ARG A 271 -5.30 20.13 -15.47
CA ARG A 271 -4.32 21.01 -14.84
C ARG A 271 -2.95 20.33 -14.71
N ARG A 272 -2.93 19.04 -14.37
CA ARG A 272 -1.69 18.24 -14.30
C ARG A 272 -1.04 18.10 -15.66
N THR A 273 -1.83 17.73 -16.67
CA THR A 273 -1.37 17.61 -18.05
C THR A 273 -0.87 18.96 -18.56
N MET A 274 -1.55 20.06 -18.24
CA MET A 274 -1.11 21.42 -18.60
C MET A 274 0.25 21.77 -17.98
N VAL A 275 0.51 21.40 -16.71
CA VAL A 275 1.82 21.65 -16.07
C VAL A 275 2.93 20.87 -16.78
N ALA A 276 2.71 19.58 -17.06
CA ALA A 276 3.67 18.74 -17.77
C ALA A 276 3.93 19.25 -19.21
N VAL A 277 2.87 19.63 -19.92
CA VAL A 277 2.95 20.18 -21.29
C VAL A 277 3.66 21.53 -21.32
N MET A 278 3.37 22.41 -20.36
CA MET A 278 3.99 23.73 -20.27
C MET A 278 5.51 23.62 -20.02
N THR A 279 5.93 22.81 -19.03
CA THR A 279 7.37 22.64 -18.76
C THR A 279 8.08 21.97 -19.93
N ALA A 280 7.43 21.02 -20.60
CA ALA A 280 7.93 20.38 -21.82
C ALA A 280 8.07 21.34 -23.01
N ALA A 281 7.13 22.28 -23.19
CA ALA A 281 7.22 23.29 -24.25
C ALA A 281 8.37 24.28 -24.01
N PHE A 282 8.47 24.84 -22.80
CA PHE A 282 9.56 25.77 -22.44
C PHE A 282 10.92 25.09 -22.32
N ASN A 283 10.98 23.76 -22.25
CA ASN A 283 12.24 23.05 -22.39
C ASN A 283 12.90 23.31 -23.77
N GLN A 284 12.12 23.48 -24.84
CA GLN A 284 12.64 23.66 -26.21
C GLN A 284 12.53 25.10 -26.71
N LEU A 285 11.47 25.82 -26.31
CA LEU A 285 11.23 27.21 -26.74
C LEU A 285 12.22 28.23 -26.14
N THR A 286 13.11 27.80 -25.24
CA THR A 286 14.06 28.68 -24.52
C THR A 286 15.45 28.68 -25.14
N GLY A 287 15.57 28.41 -26.44
CA GLY A 287 16.80 28.57 -27.22
C GLY A 287 17.78 27.40 -27.11
N GLN A 288 17.36 26.25 -26.60
CA GLN A 288 18.25 25.10 -26.44
C GLN A 288 18.78 24.61 -27.79
N SER A 289 17.94 24.49 -28.82
CA SER A 289 18.39 24.03 -30.15
C SER A 289 19.37 25.02 -30.79
N PHE A 290 19.26 26.32 -30.48
CA PHE A 290 20.23 27.33 -30.94
C PHE A 290 21.63 27.08 -30.40
N VAL A 291 21.78 26.82 -29.11
CA VAL A 291 23.10 26.58 -28.51
C VAL A 291 23.60 25.17 -28.77
N SER A 292 22.72 24.17 -28.68
CA SER A 292 23.10 22.76 -28.67
C SER A 292 23.20 22.12 -30.06
N GLN A 293 22.31 22.44 -31.00
CA GLN A 293 22.32 21.85 -32.35
C GLN A 293 23.05 22.75 -33.36
N TYR A 294 22.80 24.06 -33.31
CA TYR A 294 23.36 25.02 -34.28
C TYR A 294 24.53 25.85 -33.73
N GLY A 295 24.89 25.69 -32.45
CA GLY A 295 25.89 26.51 -31.79
C GLY A 295 27.26 26.44 -32.44
N SER A 296 27.76 25.24 -32.76
CA SER A 296 29.03 25.03 -33.48
C SER A 296 29.06 25.77 -34.83
N LEU A 297 27.99 25.64 -35.62
CA LEU A 297 27.85 26.27 -36.92
C LEU A 297 27.80 27.80 -36.79
N PHE A 298 27.07 28.32 -35.79
CA PHE A 298 27.02 29.75 -35.50
C PHE A 298 28.39 30.28 -35.06
N ILE A 299 29.13 29.55 -34.22
CA ILE A 299 30.50 29.93 -33.85
C ILE A 299 31.45 29.86 -35.04
N LYS A 300 31.30 28.87 -35.93
CA LYS A 300 32.05 28.78 -37.20
C LYS A 300 31.82 30.06 -38.02
N SER A 301 30.58 30.55 -38.12
CA SER A 301 30.29 31.79 -38.84
C SER A 301 30.83 33.07 -38.18
N LEU A 302 31.11 33.07 -36.88
CA LEU A 302 31.69 34.25 -36.20
C LEU A 302 33.18 34.44 -36.51
N HIS A 303 33.91 33.39 -36.91
CA HIS A 303 35.35 33.39 -37.21
C HIS A 303 36.26 33.85 -36.04
N VAL A 304 35.81 33.67 -34.80
CA VAL A 304 36.52 34.16 -33.60
C VAL A 304 37.10 33.05 -32.72
N MET A 305 36.48 31.86 -32.73
CA MET A 305 36.85 30.72 -31.89
C MET A 305 36.69 29.43 -32.68
N ASN A 306 37.52 28.43 -32.36
CA ASN A 306 37.36 27.09 -32.91
C ASN A 306 35.99 26.50 -32.48
N PRO A 307 35.11 26.09 -33.42
CA PRO A 307 33.77 25.58 -33.12
C PRO A 307 33.75 24.33 -32.23
N PHE A 308 34.73 23.44 -32.42
CA PHE A 308 34.85 22.20 -31.66
C PHE A 308 35.32 22.49 -30.22
N ALA A 309 36.26 23.43 -30.05
CA ALA A 309 36.68 23.89 -28.72
C ALA A 309 35.52 24.57 -27.97
N PHE A 310 34.71 25.38 -28.66
CA PHE A 310 33.51 25.96 -28.07
C PHE A 310 32.54 24.88 -27.58
N THR A 311 32.28 23.87 -28.42
CA THR A 311 31.36 22.78 -28.09
C THR A 311 31.89 21.98 -26.90
N LEU A 312 33.18 21.65 -26.88
CA LEU A 312 33.82 20.95 -25.77
C LEU A 312 33.66 21.71 -24.44
N LEU A 313 33.99 23.00 -24.42
CA LEU A 313 33.87 23.85 -23.23
C LEU A 313 32.41 24.00 -22.79
N SER A 314 31.50 24.27 -23.73
CA SER A 314 30.07 24.43 -23.46
C SER A 314 29.46 23.16 -22.85
N ARG A 315 29.76 21.97 -23.40
CA ARG A 315 29.27 20.69 -22.87
C ARG A 315 29.91 20.31 -21.53
N GLY A 316 31.19 20.64 -21.33
CA GLY A 316 31.86 20.46 -20.04
C GLY A 316 31.23 21.29 -18.92
N ILE A 317 30.99 22.58 -19.17
CA ILE A 317 30.30 23.48 -18.23
C ILE A 317 28.87 22.99 -17.97
N SER A 318 28.16 22.61 -19.05
CA SER A 318 26.80 22.07 -18.98
C SER A 318 26.68 20.84 -18.09
N THR A 319 27.71 19.99 -18.02
CA THR A 319 27.74 18.77 -17.18
C THR A 319 27.69 19.09 -15.69
N MET A 320 28.13 20.28 -15.27
CA MET A 320 28.01 20.72 -13.88
C MET A 320 26.54 20.97 -13.48
N GLY A 321 25.67 21.32 -14.43
CA GLY A 321 24.27 21.65 -14.18
C GLY A 321 23.50 20.51 -13.52
N PRO A 322 23.47 19.30 -14.11
CA PRO A 322 22.83 18.14 -13.50
C PRO A 322 23.41 17.78 -12.12
N LEU A 323 24.72 17.95 -11.89
CA LEU A 323 25.33 17.67 -10.58
C LEU A 323 24.85 18.62 -9.49
N VAL A 324 24.71 19.91 -9.83
CA VAL A 324 24.14 20.92 -8.93
C VAL A 324 22.66 20.61 -8.68
N THR A 325 21.89 20.33 -9.72
CA THR A 325 20.47 19.95 -9.55
C THR A 325 20.31 18.68 -8.75
N PHE A 326 21.13 17.65 -8.98
CA PHE A 326 21.12 16.40 -8.22
C PHE A 326 21.30 16.65 -6.72
N SER A 327 22.19 17.58 -6.36
CA SER A 327 22.49 17.92 -4.97
C SER A 327 21.42 18.79 -4.30
N LEU A 328 20.74 19.63 -5.10
CA LEU A 328 19.80 20.65 -4.59
C LEU A 328 18.33 20.28 -4.74
N VAL A 329 17.96 19.42 -5.69
CA VAL A 329 16.55 19.22 -6.06
C VAL A 329 15.71 18.69 -4.90
N ASP A 330 16.27 17.76 -4.12
CA ASP A 330 15.59 17.17 -2.97
C ASP A 330 15.81 17.95 -1.66
N THR A 331 16.56 19.05 -1.67
CA THR A 331 16.78 19.93 -0.49
C THR A 331 16.16 21.31 -0.61
N THR A 332 16.26 21.94 -1.79
CA THR A 332 15.90 23.34 -2.03
C THR A 332 14.51 23.46 -2.68
N GLY A 333 14.03 22.43 -3.37
CA GLY A 333 12.76 22.50 -4.10
C GLY A 333 12.93 22.52 -5.62
N ARG A 334 11.94 22.02 -6.36
CA ARG A 334 11.91 22.10 -7.84
C ARG A 334 11.65 23.53 -8.31
N ARG A 335 10.75 24.24 -7.65
CA ARG A 335 10.28 25.56 -8.08
C ARG A 335 11.34 26.67 -7.91
N PRO A 336 12.07 26.78 -6.79
CA PRO A 336 13.14 27.78 -6.66
C PRO A 336 14.28 27.57 -7.68
N ILE A 337 14.69 26.32 -7.91
CA ILE A 337 15.73 25.99 -8.90
C ILE A 337 15.28 26.41 -10.31
N TYR A 338 14.03 26.12 -10.68
CA TYR A 338 13.47 26.53 -11.97
C TYR A 338 13.48 28.05 -12.15
N LEU A 339 13.07 28.81 -11.14
CA LEU A 339 12.97 30.27 -11.23
C LEU A 339 14.34 30.95 -11.26
N ILE A 340 15.27 30.54 -10.39
CA ILE A 340 16.63 31.11 -10.33
C ILE A 340 17.37 30.81 -11.63
N GLY A 341 17.44 29.53 -12.02
CA GLY A 341 18.12 29.14 -13.25
C GLY A 341 17.45 29.69 -14.50
N GLY A 342 16.12 29.76 -14.54
CA GLY A 342 15.37 30.32 -15.66
C GLY A 342 15.57 31.83 -15.82
N THR A 343 15.67 32.57 -14.71
CA THR A 343 15.97 34.01 -14.73
C THR A 343 17.38 34.27 -15.23
N MET A 344 18.36 33.48 -14.78
CA MET A 344 19.74 33.57 -15.30
C MET A 344 19.81 33.23 -16.79
N THR A 345 19.09 32.18 -17.21
CA THR A 345 18.98 31.79 -18.63
C THR A 345 18.39 32.91 -19.48
N THR A 346 17.33 33.56 -18.99
CA THR A 346 16.69 34.72 -19.63
C THR A 346 17.67 35.88 -19.76
N ALA A 347 18.37 36.23 -18.68
CA ALA A 347 19.36 37.32 -18.68
C ALA A 347 20.47 37.05 -19.70
N LEU A 348 21.03 35.84 -19.72
CA LEU A 348 22.08 35.45 -20.65
C LEU A 348 21.61 35.54 -22.12
N LEU A 349 20.42 35.05 -22.44
CA LEU A 349 19.88 35.16 -23.81
C LEU A 349 19.61 36.62 -24.23
N MET A 350 19.08 37.45 -23.33
CA MET A 350 18.91 38.88 -23.58
C MET A 350 20.25 39.61 -23.77
N THR A 351 21.26 39.25 -22.98
CA THR A 351 22.63 39.77 -23.15
C THR A 351 23.23 39.33 -24.48
N CYS A 352 23.01 38.08 -24.91
CA CYS A 352 23.43 37.60 -26.23
C CYS A 352 22.80 38.43 -27.35
N GLY A 353 21.49 38.71 -27.25
CA GLY A 353 20.78 39.60 -28.18
C GLY A 353 21.34 41.02 -28.19
N GLY A 354 21.57 41.58 -27.00
CA GLY A 354 22.12 42.93 -26.80
C GLY A 354 23.53 43.10 -27.36
N LEU A 355 24.41 42.13 -27.17
CA LEU A 355 25.76 42.11 -27.76
C LEU A 355 25.73 42.06 -29.30
N GLY A 356 24.63 41.59 -29.89
CA GLY A 356 24.34 41.64 -31.33
C GLY A 356 23.86 42.99 -31.87
N THR A 357 23.76 44.03 -31.03
CA THR A 357 23.30 45.36 -31.44
C THR A 357 24.45 46.37 -31.62
N GLY A 358 24.26 47.31 -32.55
CA GLY A 358 25.26 48.32 -32.91
C GLY A 358 26.44 47.75 -33.73
N THR A 359 27.60 48.42 -33.67
CA THR A 359 28.83 47.97 -34.34
C THR A 359 29.35 46.68 -33.70
N ILE A 360 29.53 45.63 -34.52
CA ILE A 360 29.95 44.30 -34.07
C ILE A 360 31.50 44.26 -34.08
N THR A 361 32.11 44.36 -32.90
CA THR A 361 33.56 44.18 -32.70
C THR A 361 33.88 42.72 -32.35
N ASP A 362 35.13 42.30 -32.55
CA ASP A 362 35.53 40.93 -32.21
C ASP A 362 35.40 40.63 -30.70
N ASP A 363 35.58 41.64 -29.84
CA ASP A 363 35.33 41.51 -28.41
C ASP A 363 33.86 41.22 -28.08
N LYS A 364 32.91 41.83 -28.80
CA LYS A 364 31.48 41.52 -28.65
C LYS A 364 31.17 40.09 -29.11
N LYS A 365 31.79 39.63 -30.20
CA LYS A 365 31.63 38.23 -30.67
C LYS A 365 32.20 37.22 -29.65
N ARG A 366 33.34 37.52 -29.01
CA ARG A 366 33.88 36.72 -27.89
C ARG A 366 32.93 36.72 -26.69
N GLY A 367 32.34 37.87 -26.37
CA GLY A 367 31.32 37.99 -25.34
C GLY A 367 30.11 37.09 -25.59
N VAL A 368 29.61 37.03 -26.84
CA VAL A 368 28.54 36.12 -27.25
C VAL A 368 28.93 34.66 -27.00
N CYS A 369 30.16 34.25 -27.34
CA CYS A 369 30.65 32.89 -27.07
C CYS A 369 30.59 32.56 -25.56
N GLY A 370 31.10 33.45 -24.69
CA GLY A 370 31.11 33.22 -23.24
C GLY A 370 29.69 33.13 -22.64
N VAL A 371 28.78 33.99 -23.09
CA VAL A 371 27.38 33.98 -22.64
C VAL A 371 26.67 32.68 -23.04
N LEU A 372 26.89 32.19 -24.27
CA LEU A 372 26.29 30.94 -24.74
C LEU A 372 26.87 29.69 -24.07
N MET A 373 28.15 29.70 -23.66
CA MET A 373 28.72 28.64 -22.84
C MET A 373 28.05 28.59 -21.45
N MET A 374 27.85 29.75 -20.81
CA MET A 374 27.21 29.83 -19.50
C MET A 374 25.71 29.52 -19.53
N TYR A 375 25.05 29.80 -20.65
CA TYR A 375 23.63 29.47 -20.86
C TYR A 375 23.35 27.99 -20.58
N GLY A 376 24.21 27.09 -21.06
CA GLY A 376 24.01 25.64 -20.93
C GLY A 376 23.89 25.18 -19.48
N LEU A 377 24.72 25.73 -18.57
CA LEU A 377 24.66 25.43 -17.13
C LEU A 377 23.29 25.76 -16.54
N PHE A 378 22.85 27.00 -16.68
CA PHE A 378 21.62 27.47 -16.03
C PHE A 378 20.36 26.94 -16.70
N TYR A 379 20.40 26.73 -18.02
CA TYR A 379 19.33 26.06 -18.76
C TYR A 379 19.13 24.63 -18.24
N ILE A 380 20.21 23.84 -18.13
CA ILE A 380 20.11 22.46 -17.65
C ILE A 380 19.67 22.43 -16.19
N MET A 381 20.16 23.34 -15.35
CA MET A 381 19.73 23.43 -13.96
C MET A 381 18.22 23.67 -13.82
N SER A 382 17.66 24.52 -14.70
CA SER A 382 16.25 24.94 -14.68
C SER A 382 15.39 24.14 -15.67
N PHE A 383 15.13 24.69 -16.86
CA PHE A 383 14.22 24.14 -17.87
C PHE A 383 14.59 22.70 -18.28
N GLY A 384 15.88 22.38 -18.34
CA GLY A 384 16.40 21.05 -18.69
C GLY A 384 15.97 19.97 -17.69
N SER A 385 16.46 20.07 -16.46
CA SER A 385 16.27 19.04 -15.45
C SER A 385 14.86 19.03 -14.88
N ILE A 386 14.32 20.21 -14.54
CA ILE A 386 13.02 20.30 -13.86
C ILE A 386 11.88 19.87 -14.78
N SER A 387 11.97 20.07 -16.10
CA SER A 387 10.96 19.58 -17.05
C SER A 387 10.83 18.06 -17.00
N VAL A 388 11.95 17.33 -17.00
CA VAL A 388 11.96 15.86 -16.96
C VAL A 388 11.43 15.35 -15.62
N ILE A 389 11.85 15.97 -14.51
CA ILE A 389 11.39 15.61 -13.16
C ILE A 389 9.87 15.84 -13.02
N THR A 390 9.40 17.03 -13.42
CA THR A 390 7.99 17.39 -13.37
C THR A 390 7.15 16.47 -14.25
N GLY A 391 7.64 16.11 -15.44
CA GLY A 391 6.98 15.15 -16.33
C GLY A 391 6.88 13.74 -15.75
N ALA A 392 7.80 13.35 -14.86
CA ALA A 392 7.77 12.07 -14.16
C ALA A 392 6.91 12.10 -12.87
N GLU A 393 6.82 13.23 -12.16
CA GLU A 393 6.19 13.36 -10.83
C GLU A 393 4.75 13.92 -10.86
N THR A 394 4.36 14.71 -11.86
CA THR A 394 3.03 15.37 -11.90
C THR A 394 1.85 14.52 -12.41
N PRO A 395 2.03 13.56 -13.33
CA PRO A 395 0.89 12.82 -13.86
C PRO A 395 0.18 11.95 -12.82
N HIS A 396 -1.14 11.83 -12.94
CA HIS A 396 -1.94 10.87 -12.17
C HIS A 396 -1.48 9.43 -12.47
N LEU A 397 -1.40 8.55 -11.46
CA LEU A 397 -0.91 7.16 -11.60
C LEU A 397 -1.58 6.40 -12.77
N ARG A 398 -2.92 6.48 -12.88
CA ARG A 398 -3.71 5.88 -13.96
C ARG A 398 -3.46 6.45 -15.37
N LEU A 399 -3.18 7.75 -15.48
CA LEU A 399 -2.97 8.45 -16.76
C LEU A 399 -1.50 8.72 -17.06
N ARG A 400 -0.59 8.23 -16.20
CA ARG A 400 0.83 8.57 -16.20
C ARG A 400 1.50 8.34 -17.54
N ASP A 401 1.29 7.14 -18.11
CA ASP A 401 1.82 6.80 -19.43
C ASP A 401 1.34 7.80 -20.50
N LYS A 402 0.04 8.12 -20.52
CA LYS A 402 -0.56 8.99 -21.53
C LYS A 402 -0.15 10.45 -21.37
N THR A 403 -0.17 11.00 -20.15
CA THR A 403 0.29 12.37 -19.89
C THR A 403 1.76 12.53 -20.26
N SER A 404 2.59 11.53 -19.94
CA SER A 404 4.00 11.53 -20.33
C SER A 404 4.17 11.55 -21.85
N VAL A 405 3.43 10.71 -22.58
CA VAL A 405 3.42 10.71 -24.06
C VAL A 405 3.04 12.10 -24.59
N VAL A 406 1.94 12.71 -24.11
CA VAL A 406 1.52 14.05 -24.57
C VAL A 406 2.59 15.11 -24.29
N ALA A 407 3.18 15.12 -23.10
CA ALA A 407 4.21 16.09 -22.74
C ALA A 407 5.44 15.95 -23.67
N TRP A 408 5.89 14.73 -23.92
CA TRP A 408 7.00 14.46 -24.84
C TRP A 408 6.69 14.84 -26.29
N LEU A 409 5.48 14.56 -26.77
CA LEU A 409 5.06 14.96 -28.11
C LEU A 409 5.05 16.48 -28.27
N ILE A 410 4.53 17.22 -27.28
CA ILE A 410 4.57 18.68 -27.31
C ILE A 410 6.02 19.19 -27.31
N ARG A 411 6.89 18.59 -26.49
CA ARG A 411 8.33 18.90 -26.52
C ARG A 411 8.91 18.74 -27.93
N ILE A 412 8.63 17.61 -28.59
CA ILE A 412 9.13 17.30 -29.93
C ILE A 412 8.56 18.24 -30.98
N VAL A 413 7.28 18.62 -30.88
CA VAL A 413 6.65 19.61 -31.78
C VAL A 413 7.29 20.99 -31.61
N CYS A 414 7.54 21.41 -30.37
CA CYS A 414 8.25 22.66 -30.09
C CYS A 414 9.69 22.62 -30.61
N ASP A 415 10.41 21.52 -30.41
CA ASP A 415 11.75 21.33 -30.98
C ASP A 415 11.71 21.38 -32.51
N PHE A 416 10.73 20.74 -33.15
CA PHE A 416 10.59 20.80 -34.60
C PHE A 416 10.36 22.23 -35.09
N ALA A 417 9.46 22.98 -34.45
CA ALA A 417 9.19 24.37 -34.81
C ALA A 417 10.44 25.25 -34.67
N VAL A 418 11.19 25.09 -33.58
CA VAL A 418 12.43 25.84 -33.32
C VAL A 418 13.52 25.41 -34.31
N SER A 419 13.82 24.13 -34.40
CA SER A 419 14.93 23.58 -35.18
C SER A 419 14.72 23.70 -36.69
N TYR A 420 13.47 23.71 -37.16
CA TYR A 420 13.14 23.97 -38.56
C TYR A 420 13.27 25.45 -38.92
N SER A 421 12.79 26.36 -38.06
CA SER A 421 12.79 27.82 -38.32
C SER A 421 14.15 28.48 -38.10
N LEU A 422 14.95 27.96 -37.18
CA LEU A 422 16.20 28.60 -36.74
C LEU A 422 17.22 28.84 -37.87
N PRO A 423 17.47 27.92 -38.82
CA PRO A 423 18.34 28.20 -39.97
C PRO A 423 17.88 29.40 -40.83
N TYR A 424 16.56 29.58 -40.97
CA TYR A 424 15.98 30.73 -41.67
C TYR A 424 16.07 32.03 -40.86
N LEU A 425 16.14 31.93 -39.53
CA LEU A 425 16.40 33.09 -38.68
C LEU A 425 17.87 33.52 -38.73
N LEU A 426 18.80 32.58 -38.92
CA LEU A 426 20.24 32.81 -38.84
C LEU A 426 20.92 33.15 -40.17
N LYS A 427 20.46 32.63 -41.31
CA LYS A 427 21.13 32.82 -42.62
C LYS A 427 20.42 33.82 -43.54
N ALA A 428 21.20 34.64 -44.27
CA ALA A 428 20.72 35.43 -45.40
C ALA A 428 20.31 34.53 -46.59
N PRO A 429 19.30 34.91 -47.42
CA PRO A 429 18.62 36.21 -47.52
C PRO A 429 17.35 36.35 -46.66
N TYR A 430 17.14 35.49 -45.65
CA TYR A 430 15.92 35.50 -44.85
C TYR A 430 15.98 36.58 -43.74
N ALA A 431 15.99 36.21 -42.46
CA ALA A 431 15.91 37.20 -41.38
C ALA A 431 17.28 37.75 -40.93
N ASP A 432 18.37 37.01 -41.14
CA ASP A 432 19.76 37.36 -40.78
C ASP A 432 19.91 37.97 -39.37
N LEU A 433 19.23 37.37 -38.40
CA LEU A 433 19.17 37.89 -37.03
C LEU A 433 20.46 37.64 -36.24
N GLN A 434 21.28 36.67 -36.64
CA GLN A 434 22.53 36.30 -35.96
C GLN A 434 22.32 36.14 -34.44
N SER A 435 23.14 36.78 -33.60
CA SER A 435 22.98 36.74 -32.14
C SER A 435 21.70 37.41 -31.61
N LYS A 436 21.01 38.26 -32.41
CA LYS A 436 19.75 38.93 -32.02
C LYS A 436 18.60 37.95 -31.83
N VAL A 437 18.73 36.71 -32.32
CA VAL A 437 17.82 35.60 -31.99
C VAL A 437 17.72 35.39 -30.46
N GLY A 438 18.74 35.80 -29.70
CA GLY A 438 18.72 35.87 -28.24
C GLY A 438 17.56 36.70 -27.67
N PHE A 439 17.07 37.74 -28.35
CA PHE A 439 15.89 38.49 -27.91
C PHE A 439 14.60 37.67 -28.04
N ILE A 440 14.49 36.82 -29.06
CA ILE A 440 13.31 35.96 -29.27
C ILE A 440 13.27 34.90 -28.17
N TYR A 441 14.34 34.12 -28.03
CA TYR A 441 14.39 33.04 -27.03
C TYR A 441 14.49 33.57 -25.60
N GLY A 442 15.13 34.72 -25.38
CA GLY A 442 15.15 35.40 -24.08
C GLY A 442 13.76 35.85 -23.67
N SER A 443 12.97 36.40 -24.60
CA SER A 443 11.57 36.77 -24.32
C SER A 443 10.72 35.53 -24.01
N LEU A 444 10.87 34.45 -24.77
CA LEU A 444 10.19 33.18 -24.50
C LEU A 444 10.63 32.56 -23.17
N ALA A 445 11.89 32.68 -22.79
CA ALA A 445 12.40 32.26 -21.48
C ALA A 445 11.81 33.11 -20.34
N ALA A 446 11.67 34.42 -20.52
CA ALA A 446 10.99 35.30 -19.56
C ALA A 446 9.53 34.87 -19.36
N VAL A 447 8.82 34.55 -20.45
CA VAL A 447 7.47 33.97 -20.39
C VAL A 447 7.49 32.62 -19.67
N GLY A 448 8.47 31.76 -19.95
CA GLY A 448 8.64 30.47 -19.28
C GLY A 448 8.87 30.60 -17.77
N VAL A 449 9.62 31.61 -17.32
CA VAL A 449 9.81 31.95 -15.90
C VAL A 449 8.51 32.45 -15.29
N ALA A 450 7.78 33.35 -15.97
CA ALA A 450 6.48 33.84 -15.51
C ALA A 450 5.46 32.69 -15.37
N CYS A 451 5.38 31.82 -16.38
CA CYS A 451 4.55 30.62 -16.37
C CYS A 451 4.96 29.68 -15.22
N GLY A 452 6.25 29.44 -15.02
CA GLY A 452 6.75 28.65 -13.88
C GLY A 452 6.36 29.27 -12.53
N TYR A 453 6.43 30.59 -12.41
CA TYR A 453 6.06 31.30 -11.19
C TYR A 453 4.58 31.08 -10.81
N PHE A 454 3.68 31.09 -11.80
CA PHE A 454 2.24 30.94 -11.58
C PHE A 454 1.75 29.49 -11.51
N PHE A 455 2.31 28.60 -12.34
CA PHE A 455 1.73 27.28 -12.60
C PHE A 455 2.58 26.10 -12.11
N LEU A 456 3.89 26.27 -11.88
CA LEU A 456 4.74 25.17 -11.42
C LEU A 456 4.56 24.92 -9.91
N PRO A 457 4.09 23.73 -9.50
CA PRO A 457 3.99 23.36 -8.09
C PRO A 457 5.35 22.98 -7.49
N GLU A 458 5.45 23.03 -6.15
CA GLU A 458 6.55 22.41 -5.42
C GLU A 458 6.21 20.95 -5.09
N LEU A 459 7.12 20.02 -5.40
CA LEU A 459 6.88 18.56 -5.35
C LEU A 459 7.86 17.83 -4.40
N THR A 460 8.79 18.56 -3.79
CA THR A 460 9.91 17.97 -3.03
C THR A 460 9.47 17.22 -1.78
N GLY A 461 10.02 16.02 -1.58
CA GLY A 461 9.78 15.20 -0.40
C GLY A 461 8.38 14.58 -0.31
N ARG A 462 7.57 14.69 -1.37
CA ARG A 462 6.17 14.22 -1.40
C ARG A 462 6.05 12.85 -2.07
N SER A 463 5.22 11.99 -1.50
CA SER A 463 4.76 10.76 -2.17
C SER A 463 3.88 11.11 -3.39
N LEU A 464 3.72 10.20 -4.36
CA LEU A 464 2.85 10.48 -5.53
C LEU A 464 1.38 10.61 -5.10
N GLU A 465 1.07 9.96 -3.99
CA GLU A 465 -0.23 9.83 -3.36
C GLU A 465 -0.57 11.09 -2.55
N GLU A 466 0.40 11.70 -1.84
CA GLU A 466 0.20 13.05 -1.27
C GLU A 466 -0.06 14.10 -2.35
N LEU A 467 0.68 14.02 -3.46
CA LEU A 467 0.44 14.90 -4.61
C LEU A 467 -0.96 14.67 -5.18
N GLU A 468 -1.40 13.41 -5.29
CA GLU A 468 -2.74 13.03 -5.76
C GLU A 468 -3.83 13.78 -4.98
N GLU A 469 -3.75 13.77 -3.67
CA GLU A 469 -4.71 14.48 -2.83
C GLU A 469 -4.64 15.99 -3.00
N MET A 470 -3.43 16.57 -3.07
CA MET A 470 -3.28 18.01 -3.29
C MET A 470 -4.00 18.46 -4.56
N TRP A 471 -3.88 17.63 -5.59
CA TRP A 471 -4.56 17.85 -6.85
C TRP A 471 -6.08 17.66 -6.72
N GLN A 472 -6.55 16.62 -6.03
CA GLN A 472 -7.99 16.39 -5.80
C GLN A 472 -8.65 17.56 -5.06
N ARG A 473 -7.96 18.13 -4.06
CA ARG A 473 -8.37 19.33 -3.31
C ARG A 473 -8.22 20.64 -4.08
N ARG A 474 -7.71 20.59 -5.31
CA ARG A 474 -7.56 21.73 -6.24
C ARG A 474 -6.73 22.90 -5.70
N ILE A 475 -5.75 22.64 -4.81
CA ILE A 475 -4.92 23.69 -4.21
C ILE A 475 -4.17 24.48 -5.30
N PRO A 476 -4.00 25.81 -5.19
CA PRO A 476 -3.21 26.59 -6.14
C PRO A 476 -1.73 26.16 -6.14
N ALA A 477 -1.10 26.06 -7.32
CA ALA A 477 0.25 25.51 -7.48
C ALA A 477 1.31 26.26 -6.63
N ARG A 478 1.10 27.56 -6.47
CA ARG A 478 1.96 28.44 -5.67
C ARG A 478 1.95 28.14 -4.17
N LYS A 479 0.85 27.55 -3.67
CA LYS A 479 0.69 27.18 -2.27
C LYS A 479 1.06 25.72 -2.02
N PHE A 480 1.60 24.97 -2.99
CA PHE A 480 1.97 23.57 -2.76
C PHE A 480 3.06 23.41 -1.70
N ALA A 481 3.99 24.38 -1.60
CA ALA A 481 5.03 24.38 -0.57
C ALA A 481 4.47 24.68 0.82
N ASP A 482 3.54 25.63 0.91
CA ASP A 482 2.89 26.06 2.15
C ASP A 482 1.72 25.15 2.56
N TRP A 483 1.25 24.35 1.60
CA TRP A 483 0.20 23.37 1.83
C TRP A 483 0.82 22.21 2.58
N HIS A 484 0.42 22.15 3.82
CA HIS A 484 0.39 20.95 4.61
C HIS A 484 -1.04 20.43 4.45
N SER A 485 -1.21 19.10 4.37
CA SER A 485 -2.56 18.57 4.23
C SER A 485 -3.45 19.11 5.35
N ASP A 486 -4.52 19.80 4.98
CA ASP A 486 -5.56 20.15 5.95
C ASP A 486 -6.09 18.80 6.42
N GLY A 487 -5.98 18.50 7.72
CA GLY A 487 -6.09 17.18 8.37
C GLY A 487 -7.42 16.42 8.23
N THR A 488 -8.01 16.46 7.05
CA THR A 488 -9.27 15.84 6.62
C THR A 488 -9.04 14.93 5.41
N GLY A 489 -7.79 14.61 5.03
CA GLY A 489 -7.55 13.84 3.80
C GLY A 489 -6.17 13.19 3.60
N SER A 490 -5.05 13.76 4.07
CA SER A 490 -3.72 13.14 3.83
C SER A 490 -3.14 12.48 5.04
N ILE A 491 -2.78 11.24 4.77
CA ILE A 491 -1.82 10.37 5.41
C ILE A 491 -0.62 11.11 6.01
N SER A 492 -0.08 12.14 5.34
CA SER A 492 1.08 12.87 5.85
C SER A 492 0.71 13.94 6.88
N ALA A 493 -0.50 14.52 6.84
CA ALA A 493 -0.97 15.43 7.89
C ALA A 493 -1.55 14.73 9.10
N LYS A 494 -2.00 13.48 8.99
CA LYS A 494 -2.23 12.69 10.20
C LYS A 494 -0.93 12.47 10.96
N VAL A 495 0.19 12.20 10.28
CA VAL A 495 1.50 12.09 10.96
C VAL A 495 1.96 13.42 11.59
N THR A 496 1.80 14.57 10.93
CA THR A 496 2.35 15.85 11.45
C THR A 496 1.38 16.70 12.28
N ALA A 497 0.05 16.56 12.11
CA ALA A 497 -0.93 17.22 13.00
C ALA A 497 -1.13 16.43 14.31
N MET A 498 -0.82 15.13 14.32
CA MET A 498 -0.64 14.41 15.58
C MET A 498 0.64 14.84 16.29
N GLU A 499 1.68 15.36 15.65
CA GLU A 499 2.87 15.87 16.37
C GLU A 499 2.59 17.01 17.39
N GLY A 500 1.40 17.64 17.35
CA GLY A 500 0.94 18.59 18.37
C GLY A 500 0.14 18.00 19.54
N GLU A 501 -0.49 16.82 19.36
CA GLU A 501 -1.26 16.07 20.36
C GLU A 501 -1.10 14.55 20.10
N THR A 502 0.14 14.06 20.18
CA THR A 502 0.62 12.82 19.52
C THR A 502 -0.09 11.52 19.89
N GLU A 503 -0.20 10.60 18.91
CA GLU A 503 -0.36 9.15 19.14
C GLU A 503 0.69 8.62 20.14
N GLU A 504 1.91 9.16 20.10
CA GLU A 504 2.93 8.97 21.15
C GLU A 504 2.46 9.51 22.51
N GLY A 505 1.77 10.66 22.56
CA GLY A 505 1.15 11.23 23.75
C GLY A 505 -0.04 10.42 24.26
N ALA A 506 -0.89 9.88 23.38
CA ALA A 506 -1.99 9.00 23.75
C ALA A 506 -1.46 7.70 24.36
N TYR A 507 -0.49 7.04 23.71
CA TYR A 507 0.15 5.84 24.26
C TYR A 507 0.93 6.13 25.56
N ALA A 508 1.70 7.22 25.61
CA ALA A 508 2.44 7.59 26.82
C ALA A 508 1.50 7.89 27.99
N SER A 509 0.35 8.51 27.73
CA SER A 509 -0.71 8.78 28.71
C SER A 509 -1.27 7.48 29.29
N VAL A 510 -1.74 6.54 28.45
CA VAL A 510 -2.29 5.26 28.92
C VAL A 510 -1.26 4.39 29.63
N ARG A 511 -0.01 4.42 29.18
CA ARG A 511 1.09 3.70 29.83
C ARG A 511 1.41 4.29 31.20
N THR A 512 1.41 5.61 31.33
CA THR A 512 1.61 6.30 32.61
C THR A 512 0.47 5.98 33.57
N ALA A 513 -0.78 6.04 33.10
CA ALA A 513 -1.96 5.71 33.88
C ALA A 513 -1.94 4.26 34.37
N PHE A 514 -1.60 3.29 33.50
CA PHE A 514 -1.46 1.89 33.91
C PHE A 514 -0.34 1.68 34.94
N THR A 515 0.83 2.29 34.69
CA THR A 515 2.02 2.15 35.55
C THR A 515 1.78 2.72 36.96
N SER A 516 0.93 3.76 37.09
CA SER A 516 0.51 4.29 38.40
C SER A 516 -0.26 3.27 39.26
N GLY A 517 -0.78 2.20 38.65
CA GLY A 517 -1.59 1.18 39.30
C GLY A 517 -3.06 1.56 39.45
N ARG A 518 -3.50 2.73 39.00
CA ARG A 518 -4.89 3.21 39.21
C ARG A 518 -5.95 2.28 38.63
N THR A 519 -5.69 1.71 37.45
CA THR A 519 -6.63 0.80 36.76
C THR A 519 -6.81 -0.55 37.47
N LYS A 520 -5.90 -0.89 38.41
CA LYS A 520 -5.98 -2.15 39.15
C LYS A 520 -7.12 -2.17 40.15
N SER A 521 -7.52 -1.00 40.69
CA SER A 521 -8.61 -0.89 41.67
C SER A 521 -9.94 -1.34 41.06
N LYS A 522 -10.64 -2.24 41.74
CA LYS A 522 -11.99 -2.65 41.32
C LYS A 522 -12.98 -1.50 41.34
N ASP A 523 -12.79 -0.50 42.20
CA ASP A 523 -13.66 0.66 42.26
C ASP A 523 -13.50 1.56 41.04
N TRP A 524 -12.26 1.71 40.55
CA TRP A 524 -12.01 2.37 39.26
C TRP A 524 -12.72 1.64 38.12
N ARG A 525 -12.58 0.30 38.05
CA ARG A 525 -13.23 -0.51 37.02
C ARG A 525 -14.75 -0.37 37.05
N ARG A 526 -15.37 -0.47 38.23
CA ARG A 526 -16.82 -0.27 38.41
C ARG A 526 -17.24 1.14 37.99
N HIS A 527 -16.45 2.15 38.32
CA HIS A 527 -16.74 3.52 37.94
C HIS A 527 -16.73 3.70 36.41
N GLN A 528 -15.68 3.22 35.72
CA GLN A 528 -15.59 3.28 34.27
C GLN A 528 -16.73 2.52 33.59
N LEU A 529 -17.08 1.31 34.05
CA LEU A 529 -18.19 0.53 33.52
C LEU A 529 -19.54 1.25 33.68
N LYS A 530 -19.81 1.84 34.85
CA LYS A 530 -21.02 2.65 35.06
C LYS A 530 -21.06 3.87 34.14
N ARG A 531 -19.92 4.55 33.95
CA ARG A 531 -19.82 5.69 33.03
C ARG A 531 -20.01 5.26 31.58
N ALA A 532 -19.48 4.11 31.17
CA ALA A 532 -19.70 3.54 29.84
C ALA A 532 -21.18 3.24 29.59
N TRP A 533 -21.91 2.75 30.60
CA TRP A 533 -23.36 2.53 30.49
C TRP A 533 -24.11 3.85 30.22
N TRP A 534 -23.80 4.90 31.00
CA TRP A 534 -24.40 6.23 30.81
C TRP A 534 -23.98 6.89 29.50
N MET A 535 -22.73 6.69 29.05
CA MET A 535 -22.26 7.16 27.76
C MET A 535 -23.15 6.67 26.61
N ILE A 536 -23.57 5.40 26.67
CA ILE A 536 -24.48 4.81 25.68
C ILE A 536 -25.89 5.35 25.87
N GLU A 537 -26.39 5.40 27.11
CA GLU A 537 -27.76 5.84 27.44
C GLU A 537 -28.01 7.30 27.01
N ASP A 538 -27.14 8.22 27.40
CA ASP A 538 -27.29 9.65 27.16
C ASP A 538 -27.17 10.01 25.67
N ASN A 539 -26.49 9.16 24.89
CA ASN A 539 -26.21 9.40 23.47
C ASN A 539 -27.00 8.47 22.53
N LYS A 540 -28.04 7.75 23.00
CA LYS A 540 -28.81 6.79 22.18
C LYS A 540 -29.30 7.36 20.85
N SER A 541 -29.91 8.54 20.87
CA SER A 541 -30.41 9.19 19.65
C SER A 541 -29.27 9.49 18.67
N ARG A 542 -28.16 10.01 19.18
CA ARG A 542 -26.97 10.33 18.38
C ARG A 542 -26.34 9.08 17.78
N ILE A 543 -26.34 7.96 18.52
CA ILE A 543 -25.90 6.65 18.04
C ILE A 543 -26.81 6.18 16.90
N PHE A 544 -28.14 6.32 17.02
CA PHE A 544 -29.05 6.01 15.91
C PHE A 544 -28.78 6.88 14.68
N ASP A 545 -28.56 8.18 14.86
CA ASP A 545 -28.27 9.09 13.75
C ASP A 545 -26.95 8.72 13.05
N ALA A 546 -25.91 8.39 13.80
CA ALA A 546 -24.63 7.94 13.26
C ALA A 546 -24.76 6.63 12.46
N LEU A 547 -25.45 5.62 13.03
CA LEU A 547 -25.70 4.34 12.36
C LEU A 547 -26.59 4.49 11.13
N ARG A 548 -27.55 5.43 11.15
CA ARG A 548 -28.38 5.77 10.00
C ARG A 548 -27.54 6.44 8.90
N ALA A 549 -26.61 7.32 9.25
CA ALA A 549 -25.72 7.96 8.29
C ALA A 549 -24.75 6.96 7.62
N ASP A 550 -24.15 6.07 8.40
CA ASP A 550 -23.15 5.12 7.90
C ASP A 550 -23.80 3.96 7.12
N LEU A 551 -24.83 3.33 7.70
CA LEU A 551 -25.39 2.06 7.22
C LEU A 551 -26.88 2.13 6.86
N ASN A 552 -27.53 3.28 7.02
CA ASN A 552 -28.99 3.39 6.97
C ASN A 552 -29.70 2.46 7.97
N LYS A 553 -29.02 2.06 9.04
CA LYS A 553 -29.55 1.07 9.99
C LYS A 553 -30.80 1.60 10.70
N HIS A 554 -31.85 0.79 10.76
CA HIS A 554 -33.10 1.18 11.42
C HIS A 554 -32.93 1.21 12.95
N PRO A 555 -33.58 2.14 13.69
CA PRO A 555 -33.46 2.21 15.15
C PRO A 555 -33.82 0.91 15.87
N LEU A 556 -34.78 0.12 15.38
CA LEU A 556 -35.12 -1.19 15.95
C LEU A 556 -33.93 -2.15 15.92
N GLU A 557 -33.25 -2.24 14.78
CA GLU A 557 -32.10 -3.12 14.57
C GLU A 557 -30.89 -2.63 15.40
N ALA A 558 -30.62 -1.32 15.36
CA ALA A 558 -29.56 -0.70 16.16
C ALA A 558 -29.79 -0.87 17.68
N MET A 559 -31.04 -0.74 18.14
CA MET A 559 -31.40 -0.88 19.55
C MET A 559 -31.10 -2.29 20.05
N LEU A 560 -31.43 -3.32 19.26
CA LEU A 560 -31.18 -4.72 19.63
C LEU A 560 -29.68 -5.05 19.59
N CYS A 561 -29.02 -4.76 18.46
CA CYS A 561 -27.69 -5.30 18.16
C CYS A 561 -26.53 -4.44 18.69
N GLU A 562 -26.72 -3.13 18.90
CA GLU A 562 -25.62 -2.22 19.27
C GLU A 562 -25.78 -1.53 20.62
N ILE A 563 -27.02 -1.38 21.10
CA ILE A 563 -27.31 -0.66 22.34
C ILE A 563 -27.65 -1.64 23.47
N THR A 564 -28.77 -2.35 23.36
CA THR A 564 -29.32 -3.16 24.46
C THR A 564 -28.39 -4.30 24.84
N GLY A 565 -27.83 -5.01 23.85
CA GLY A 565 -26.84 -6.07 24.09
C GLY A 565 -25.63 -5.57 24.86
N LEU A 566 -25.07 -4.43 24.45
CA LEU A 566 -23.90 -3.81 25.09
C LEU A 566 -24.21 -3.31 26.50
N GLN A 567 -25.36 -2.66 26.71
CA GLN A 567 -25.81 -2.22 28.03
C GLN A 567 -25.98 -3.41 28.99
N ASN A 568 -26.56 -4.51 28.52
CA ASN A 568 -26.71 -5.73 29.30
C ASN A 568 -25.35 -6.37 29.62
N ASP A 569 -24.41 -6.39 28.68
CA ASP A 569 -23.04 -6.89 28.92
C ASP A 569 -22.31 -6.05 30.00
N ILE A 570 -22.48 -4.73 29.99
CA ILE A 570 -21.93 -3.86 31.04
C ILE A 570 -22.54 -4.18 32.41
N LEU A 571 -23.88 -4.30 32.50
CA LEU A 571 -24.57 -4.62 33.75
C LEU A 571 -24.18 -6.01 34.27
N ARG A 572 -24.11 -6.99 33.36
CA ARG A 572 -23.64 -8.35 33.65
C ARG A 572 -22.21 -8.35 34.19
N THR A 573 -21.33 -7.60 33.54
CA THR A 573 -19.93 -7.46 33.95
C THR A 573 -19.81 -6.77 35.31
N LEU A 574 -20.65 -5.77 35.61
CA LEU A 574 -20.71 -5.13 36.93
C LEU A 574 -21.15 -6.10 38.04
N ASP A 575 -22.19 -6.91 37.78
CA ASP A 575 -22.69 -7.93 38.71
C ASP A 575 -21.62 -9.00 38.99
N LYS A 576 -20.91 -9.43 37.95
CA LYS A 576 -19.95 -10.53 38.02
C LYS A 576 -18.49 -10.14 38.22
N LEU A 577 -18.18 -8.85 38.31
CA LEU A 577 -16.80 -8.37 38.37
C LEU A 577 -15.99 -9.06 39.47
N ASP A 578 -16.57 -9.22 40.67
CA ASP A 578 -15.88 -9.87 41.79
C ASP A 578 -15.67 -11.37 41.59
N GLU A 579 -16.64 -12.05 41.01
CA GLU A 579 -16.58 -13.48 40.73
C GLU A 579 -15.57 -13.78 39.62
N TRP A 580 -15.66 -13.07 38.50
CA TRP A 580 -14.84 -13.33 37.32
C TRP A 580 -13.37 -12.94 37.52
N THR A 581 -13.09 -11.91 38.31
CA THR A 581 -11.71 -11.50 38.66
C THR A 581 -11.14 -12.20 39.90
N LYS A 582 -11.90 -13.10 40.54
CA LYS A 582 -11.45 -13.81 41.74
C LYS A 582 -10.26 -14.72 41.44
N ASP A 583 -9.33 -14.76 42.38
CA ASP A 583 -8.24 -15.73 42.41
C ASP A 583 -8.77 -17.17 42.45
N GLU A 584 -8.19 -18.02 41.61
CA GLU A 584 -8.56 -19.43 41.47
C GLU A 584 -7.54 -20.33 42.17
N LYS A 585 -7.99 -21.49 42.66
CA LYS A 585 -7.12 -22.47 43.33
C LYS A 585 -7.09 -23.75 42.51
N PRO A 586 -5.90 -24.22 42.08
CA PRO A 586 -5.78 -25.51 41.43
C PRO A 586 -6.29 -26.65 42.31
N THR A 587 -6.51 -27.82 41.69
CA THR A 587 -6.94 -29.01 42.41
C THR A 587 -5.94 -29.41 43.50
N ARG A 588 -6.45 -29.69 44.70
CA ARG A 588 -5.64 -29.96 45.89
C ARG A 588 -5.18 -31.41 46.07
N TRP A 589 -5.41 -32.28 45.09
CA TRP A 589 -4.90 -33.66 45.14
C TRP A 589 -3.37 -33.70 45.01
N ASP A 590 -2.80 -32.73 44.28
CA ASP A 590 -1.35 -32.59 44.16
C ASP A 590 -0.75 -32.07 45.49
N PRO A 591 0.24 -32.77 46.07
CA PRO A 591 0.91 -32.35 47.30
C PRO A 591 1.51 -30.94 47.22
N ILE A 592 2.01 -30.50 46.06
CA ILE A 592 2.58 -29.16 45.91
C ILE A 592 1.46 -28.11 46.02
N ASN A 593 0.35 -28.30 45.29
CA ASN A 593 -0.82 -27.42 45.39
C ASN A 593 -1.41 -27.36 46.82
N PHE A 594 -1.47 -28.50 47.51
CA PHE A 594 -2.02 -28.58 48.87
C PHE A 594 -1.11 -27.90 49.91
N LEU A 595 0.18 -28.25 49.93
CA LEU A 595 1.14 -27.82 50.95
C LEU A 595 1.70 -26.42 50.67
N GLY A 596 1.96 -26.11 49.40
CA GLY A 596 2.40 -24.79 48.96
C GLY A 596 1.27 -23.77 48.90
N GLY A 597 0.01 -24.22 48.97
CA GLY A 597 -1.15 -23.33 48.93
C GLY A 597 -1.24 -22.54 47.64
N THR A 598 -1.02 -23.20 46.50
CA THR A 598 -0.93 -22.58 45.17
C THR A 598 -2.22 -21.84 44.80
N VAL A 599 -2.06 -20.68 44.18
CA VAL A 599 -3.14 -19.80 43.74
C VAL A 599 -2.82 -19.30 42.32
N VAL A 600 -3.85 -19.20 41.48
CA VAL A 600 -3.80 -18.57 40.15
C VAL A 600 -4.50 -17.22 40.24
N ARG A 601 -3.71 -16.14 40.14
CA ARG A 601 -4.19 -14.77 40.15
C ARG A 601 -4.45 -14.28 38.72
N LYS A 602 -5.50 -13.48 38.53
CA LYS A 602 -5.78 -12.79 37.26
C LYS A 602 -5.24 -11.37 37.34
N GLU A 603 -4.17 -11.09 36.62
CA GLU A 603 -3.56 -9.76 36.55
C GLU A 603 -3.84 -9.14 35.17
N PRO A 604 -4.18 -7.84 35.06
CA PRO A 604 -4.34 -7.21 33.75
C PRO A 604 -3.06 -7.30 32.94
N LEU A 605 -3.18 -7.51 31.62
CA LEU A 605 -2.02 -7.59 30.72
C LEU A 605 -1.23 -6.28 30.69
N GLY A 606 -1.92 -5.15 30.61
CA GLY A 606 -1.27 -3.83 30.57
C GLY A 606 -2.02 -2.81 29.73
N VAL A 607 -1.34 -2.26 28.73
CA VAL A 607 -1.93 -1.36 27.73
C VAL A 607 -2.43 -2.19 26.55
N SER A 608 -3.73 -2.19 26.32
CA SER A 608 -4.37 -2.93 25.23
C SER A 608 -4.75 -2.00 24.07
N LEU A 609 -4.56 -2.45 22.83
CA LEU A 609 -5.08 -1.80 21.63
C LEU A 609 -6.35 -2.53 21.19
N ILE A 610 -7.46 -1.81 20.98
CA ILE A 610 -8.71 -2.37 20.47
C ILE A 610 -9.03 -1.69 19.13
N ILE A 611 -9.10 -2.48 18.07
CA ILE A 611 -9.37 -2.05 16.71
C ILE A 611 -10.77 -2.56 16.31
N GLY A 612 -11.73 -1.65 16.26
CA GLY A 612 -13.13 -1.96 15.94
C GLY A 612 -13.40 -2.07 14.43
N ALA A 613 -14.42 -2.85 14.07
CA ALA A 613 -14.92 -2.98 12.71
C ALA A 613 -16.08 -2.00 12.43
N TRP A 614 -16.47 -1.84 11.16
CA TRP A 614 -17.43 -0.83 10.72
C TRP A 614 -18.89 -1.31 10.65
N ASN A 615 -19.14 -2.61 10.65
CA ASN A 615 -20.47 -3.17 10.40
C ASN A 615 -21.40 -3.10 11.64
N PHE A 616 -20.80 -3.18 12.83
CA PHE A 616 -21.44 -2.83 14.11
C PHE A 616 -20.45 -1.97 14.92
N PRO A 617 -20.29 -0.68 14.53
CA PRO A 617 -19.16 0.14 14.93
C PRO A 617 -19.14 0.47 16.43
N PHE A 618 -20.28 0.43 17.12
CA PHE A 618 -20.33 0.66 18.56
C PHE A 618 -20.03 -0.63 19.33
N VAL A 619 -20.75 -1.72 19.06
CA VAL A 619 -20.58 -2.95 19.85
C VAL A 619 -19.20 -3.57 19.65
N LEU A 620 -18.67 -3.60 18.42
CA LEU A 620 -17.37 -4.21 18.12
C LEU A 620 -16.18 -3.35 18.59
N THR A 621 -16.42 -2.12 19.01
CA THR A 621 -15.42 -1.25 19.65
C THR A 621 -15.55 -1.28 21.17
N LEU A 622 -16.78 -1.19 21.68
CA LEU A 622 -17.06 -0.98 23.10
C LEU A 622 -17.19 -2.29 23.89
N GLN A 623 -17.66 -3.39 23.30
CA GLN A 623 -17.76 -4.66 24.01
C GLN A 623 -16.38 -5.24 24.40
N PRO A 624 -15.35 -5.22 23.54
CA PRO A 624 -13.99 -5.56 23.96
C PRO A 624 -13.42 -4.58 25.00
N LEU A 625 -13.80 -3.29 24.94
CA LEU A 625 -13.41 -2.29 25.92
C LEU A 625 -13.96 -2.62 27.31
N VAL A 626 -15.22 -3.05 27.40
CA VAL A 626 -15.86 -3.48 28.65
C VAL A 626 -15.04 -4.60 29.31
N ALA A 627 -14.63 -5.59 28.53
CA ALA A 627 -13.78 -6.69 29.00
C ALA A 627 -12.40 -6.20 29.46
N ALA A 628 -11.75 -5.31 28.69
CA ALA A 628 -10.44 -4.74 29.05
C ALA A 628 -10.48 -3.90 30.34
N ILE A 629 -11.51 -3.06 30.51
CA ILE A 629 -11.76 -2.30 31.75
C ILE A 629 -11.97 -3.26 32.92
N ALA A 630 -12.78 -4.30 32.74
CA ALA A 630 -13.07 -5.27 33.79
C ALA A 630 -11.82 -6.09 34.18
N ALA A 631 -10.92 -6.38 33.25
CA ALA A 631 -9.60 -6.97 33.51
C ALA A 631 -8.65 -6.00 34.23
N GLY A 632 -8.83 -4.68 34.03
CA GLY A 632 -8.03 -3.61 34.64
C GLY A 632 -6.91 -3.09 33.73
N CYS A 633 -7.04 -3.27 32.42
CA CYS A 633 -6.12 -2.73 31.42
C CYS A 633 -6.34 -1.23 31.22
N ALA A 634 -5.29 -0.54 30.78
CA ALA A 634 -5.44 0.73 30.09
C ALA A 634 -5.61 0.46 28.58
N VAL A 635 -6.27 1.35 27.85
CA VAL A 635 -6.76 1.04 26.51
C VAL A 635 -6.54 2.20 25.53
N VAL A 636 -6.03 1.85 24.34
CA VAL A 636 -6.17 2.68 23.13
C VAL A 636 -7.27 2.08 22.28
N LEU A 637 -8.32 2.85 22.03
CA LEU A 637 -9.46 2.50 21.19
C LEU A 637 -9.29 3.12 19.82
N LYS A 638 -9.49 2.32 18.79
CA LYS A 638 -9.47 2.76 17.41
C LYS A 638 -10.76 2.30 16.72
N PRO A 639 -11.77 3.18 16.60
CA PRO A 639 -12.97 2.88 15.80
C PRO A 639 -12.62 2.79 14.30
N SER A 640 -13.50 2.18 13.50
CA SER A 640 -13.27 2.07 12.05
C SER A 640 -13.56 3.39 11.32
N GLU A 641 -12.62 3.83 10.51
CA GLU A 641 -12.72 5.00 9.63
C GLU A 641 -13.72 4.80 8.48
N VAL A 642 -14.14 3.56 8.24
CA VAL A 642 -15.13 3.22 7.21
C VAL A 642 -16.55 3.62 7.66
N ALA A 643 -16.83 3.58 8.97
CA ALA A 643 -18.08 4.06 9.58
C ALA A 643 -17.82 5.45 10.21
N GLN A 644 -17.67 6.45 9.36
CA GLN A 644 -17.15 7.76 9.72
C GLN A 644 -18.01 8.48 10.76
N ALA A 645 -19.35 8.48 10.61
CA ALA A 645 -20.23 9.16 11.58
C ALA A 645 -20.16 8.51 12.97
N SER A 646 -20.07 7.18 13.00
CA SER A 646 -19.91 6.41 14.23
C SER A 646 -18.55 6.63 14.88
N GLN A 647 -17.47 6.68 14.09
CA GLN A 647 -16.13 7.02 14.58
C GLN A 647 -16.11 8.41 15.19
N ASP A 648 -16.66 9.41 14.51
CA ASP A 648 -16.64 10.80 14.96
C ASP A 648 -17.39 10.96 16.28
N LEU A 649 -18.55 10.30 16.40
CA LEU A 649 -19.29 10.28 17.66
C LEU A 649 -18.49 9.61 18.79
N LEU A 650 -17.87 8.45 18.54
CA LEU A 650 -17.04 7.76 19.53
C LEU A 650 -15.83 8.59 19.97
N MET A 651 -15.18 9.29 19.04
CA MET A 651 -14.07 10.20 19.33
C MET A 651 -14.50 11.35 20.24
N GLU A 652 -15.73 11.83 20.10
CA GLU A 652 -16.31 12.89 20.94
C GLU A 652 -16.71 12.37 22.33
N ILE A 653 -17.51 11.31 22.42
CA ILE A 653 -18.17 10.93 23.68
C ILE A 653 -17.29 10.12 24.61
N VAL A 654 -16.34 9.32 24.09
CA VAL A 654 -15.44 8.51 24.93
C VAL A 654 -14.68 9.37 25.96
N PRO A 655 -13.99 10.47 25.60
CA PRO A 655 -13.28 11.30 26.56
C PRO A 655 -14.19 12.11 27.50
N GLU A 656 -15.48 12.26 27.22
CA GLU A 656 -16.42 12.94 28.13
C GLU A 656 -16.85 12.05 29.29
N TYR A 657 -16.96 10.74 29.04
CA TYR A 657 -17.48 9.79 30.02
C TYR A 657 -16.38 9.03 30.74
N LEU A 658 -15.36 8.62 30.00
CA LEU A 658 -14.34 7.71 30.47
C LEU A 658 -13.08 8.45 30.91
N ASP A 659 -12.27 7.75 31.68
CA ASP A 659 -10.96 8.20 32.11
C ASP A 659 -10.08 8.56 30.89
N ARG A 660 -9.77 9.86 30.78
CA ARG A 660 -9.01 10.45 29.68
C ARG A 660 -7.54 10.05 29.62
N ASP A 661 -6.95 9.56 30.72
CA ASP A 661 -5.53 9.19 30.70
C ASP A 661 -5.35 7.69 30.47
N ALA A 662 -6.27 6.86 30.96
CA ALA A 662 -6.20 5.40 30.86
C ALA A 662 -6.99 4.82 29.69
N ILE A 663 -7.91 5.59 29.09
CA ILE A 663 -8.73 5.16 27.94
C ILE A 663 -8.67 6.28 26.89
N ARG A 664 -7.93 6.05 25.81
CA ARG A 664 -7.77 7.02 24.72
C ARG A 664 -8.47 6.52 23.46
N CYS A 665 -9.32 7.34 22.86
CA CYS A 665 -9.88 7.09 21.54
C CYS A 665 -9.01 7.80 20.49
N VAL A 666 -8.62 7.11 19.42
CA VAL A 666 -7.80 7.65 18.33
C VAL A 666 -8.44 7.35 16.98
N SER A 667 -8.36 8.30 16.05
CA SER A 667 -8.74 8.11 14.65
C SER A 667 -7.50 7.83 13.83
N ALA A 668 -7.44 6.65 13.23
CA ALA A 668 -6.31 6.20 12.44
C ALA A 668 -6.81 5.55 11.14
N GLY A 669 -6.23 5.91 10.00
CA GLY A 669 -6.36 5.17 8.76
C GLY A 669 -5.24 4.12 8.64
N PRO A 670 -5.08 3.48 7.46
CA PRO A 670 -4.09 2.43 7.27
C PRO A 670 -2.64 2.84 7.59
N LEU A 671 -2.28 4.10 7.34
CA LEU A 671 -0.92 4.58 7.53
C LEU A 671 -0.60 4.96 8.97
N GLU A 672 -1.57 5.55 9.69
CA GLU A 672 -1.46 5.79 11.12
C GLU A 672 -1.45 4.47 11.88
N MET A 673 -2.29 3.51 11.47
CA MET A 673 -2.30 2.17 12.05
C MET A 673 -0.95 1.47 11.93
N LYS A 674 -0.20 1.69 10.84
CA LYS A 674 1.16 1.16 10.72
C LYS A 674 2.06 1.69 11.83
N HIS A 675 1.98 2.99 12.15
CA HIS A 675 2.77 3.61 13.21
C HIS A 675 2.30 3.16 14.60
N ILE A 676 0.98 3.14 14.85
CA ILE A 676 0.41 2.62 16.11
C ILE A 676 0.90 1.19 16.35
N LEU A 677 0.86 0.32 15.35
CA LEU A 677 1.28 -1.09 15.48
C LEU A 677 2.80 -1.28 15.68
N GLU A 678 3.63 -0.26 15.46
CA GLU A 678 5.05 -0.29 15.85
C GLU A 678 5.24 -0.12 17.38
N THR A 679 4.20 0.37 18.07
CA THR A 679 4.21 0.57 19.52
C THR A 679 3.99 -0.75 20.27
N ARG A 680 4.62 -0.87 21.45
CA ARG A 680 4.52 -2.06 22.30
C ARG A 680 3.23 -2.08 23.11
N PHE A 681 2.22 -2.79 22.63
CA PHE A 681 1.02 -3.12 23.41
C PHE A 681 1.22 -4.43 24.18
N ASP A 682 0.50 -4.57 25.29
CA ASP A 682 0.46 -5.80 26.09
C ASP A 682 -0.66 -6.75 25.65
N HIS A 683 -1.60 -6.26 24.83
CA HIS A 683 -2.59 -7.06 24.09
C HIS A 683 -3.08 -6.28 22.86
N ILE A 684 -3.38 -6.96 21.75
CA ILE A 684 -4.07 -6.35 20.61
C ILE A 684 -5.35 -7.14 20.30
N PHE A 685 -6.49 -6.46 20.36
CA PHE A 685 -7.79 -6.98 19.96
C PHE A 685 -8.17 -6.38 18.61
N TYR A 686 -8.44 -7.22 17.62
CA TYR A 686 -8.80 -6.80 16.26
C TYR A 686 -10.04 -7.53 15.79
N THR A 687 -11.03 -6.79 15.31
CA THR A 687 -12.15 -7.34 14.54
C THR A 687 -12.07 -6.89 13.08
N GLY A 688 -12.14 -7.82 12.13
CA GLY A 688 -12.20 -7.49 10.71
C GLY A 688 -11.78 -8.61 9.77
N SER A 689 -11.00 -8.30 8.73
CA SER A 689 -10.67 -9.28 7.68
C SER A 689 -9.42 -10.09 8.01
N ALA A 690 -9.36 -11.34 7.55
CA ALA A 690 -8.19 -12.20 7.73
C ALA A 690 -6.91 -11.64 7.09
N ASN A 691 -7.03 -10.90 5.98
CA ASN A 691 -5.89 -10.28 5.31
C ASN A 691 -5.25 -9.20 6.19
N VAL A 692 -6.05 -8.32 6.80
CA VAL A 692 -5.54 -7.29 7.71
C VAL A 692 -5.09 -7.90 9.04
N ALA A 693 -5.76 -8.95 9.52
CA ALA A 693 -5.37 -9.65 10.74
C ALA A 693 -3.95 -10.22 10.67
N LYS A 694 -3.53 -10.74 9.51
CA LYS A 694 -2.14 -11.21 9.28
C LYS A 694 -1.13 -10.06 9.43
N ILE A 695 -1.47 -8.85 9.00
CA ILE A 695 -0.64 -7.64 9.17
C ILE A 695 -0.55 -7.28 10.66
N VAL A 696 -1.69 -7.22 11.35
CA VAL A 696 -1.76 -6.94 12.79
C VAL A 696 -0.95 -7.95 13.59
N TYR A 697 -1.11 -9.24 13.29
CA TYR A 697 -0.42 -10.31 14.01
C TYR A 697 1.08 -10.30 13.75
N THR A 698 1.51 -9.99 12.52
CA THR A 698 2.92 -9.79 12.18
C THR A 698 3.53 -8.63 12.96
N ALA A 699 2.80 -7.53 13.13
CA ALA A 699 3.28 -6.41 13.95
C ALA A 699 3.35 -6.78 15.45
N ALA A 700 2.33 -7.47 15.96
CA ALA A 700 2.29 -7.97 17.33
C ALA A 700 3.47 -8.90 17.67
N ALA A 701 3.87 -9.75 16.72
CA ALA A 701 4.98 -10.70 16.88
C ALA A 701 6.32 -10.01 17.18
N LYS A 702 6.55 -8.79 16.68
CA LYS A 702 7.77 -8.00 16.95
C LYS A 702 7.98 -7.72 18.44
N HIS A 703 6.88 -7.64 19.20
CA HIS A 703 6.88 -7.35 20.64
C HIS A 703 6.44 -8.54 21.49
N LEU A 704 6.21 -9.71 20.87
CA LEU A 704 5.58 -10.88 21.49
C LEU A 704 4.23 -10.54 22.16
N THR A 705 3.48 -9.63 21.55
CA THR A 705 2.19 -9.18 22.06
C THR A 705 1.13 -10.25 21.77
N PRO A 706 0.40 -10.75 22.78
CA PRO A 706 -0.74 -11.63 22.55
C PRO A 706 -1.84 -10.89 21.80
N VAL A 707 -2.62 -11.64 21.00
CA VAL A 707 -3.68 -11.08 20.17
C VAL A 707 -5.00 -11.82 20.37
N THR A 708 -6.11 -11.10 20.16
CA THR A 708 -7.42 -11.68 19.89
C THR A 708 -7.86 -11.18 18.52
N LEU A 709 -8.08 -12.09 17.58
CA LEU A 709 -8.43 -11.79 16.20
C LEU A 709 -9.82 -12.37 15.92
N GLU A 710 -10.82 -11.51 15.79
CA GLU A 710 -12.21 -11.84 15.47
C GLU A 710 -12.45 -11.59 13.97
N LEU A 711 -12.47 -12.64 13.15
CA LEU A 711 -12.45 -12.52 11.69
C LEU A 711 -13.73 -13.05 11.03
N GLY A 712 -13.82 -12.95 9.72
CA GLY A 712 -14.95 -13.47 8.94
C GLY A 712 -14.73 -14.89 8.41
N GLY A 713 -15.57 -15.30 7.47
CA GLY A 713 -15.42 -16.55 6.74
C GLY A 713 -16.65 -16.94 5.92
N GLN A 714 -16.56 -18.05 5.20
CA GLN A 714 -17.66 -18.55 4.36
C GLN A 714 -18.51 -19.57 5.12
N GLY A 715 -19.23 -19.10 6.14
CA GLY A 715 -20.08 -19.93 6.99
C GLY A 715 -21.29 -20.53 6.28
N PRO A 716 -21.44 -21.87 6.22
CA PRO A 716 -22.58 -22.51 5.57
C PRO A 716 -23.81 -22.57 6.48
N ALA A 717 -24.98 -22.64 5.86
CA ALA A 717 -26.17 -23.24 6.45
C ALA A 717 -26.47 -24.58 5.79
N ILE A 718 -26.36 -25.68 6.54
CA ILE A 718 -26.68 -27.03 6.10
C ILE A 718 -28.16 -27.30 6.38
N VAL A 719 -28.96 -27.59 5.35
CA VAL A 719 -30.41 -27.84 5.47
C VAL A 719 -30.70 -29.28 5.07
N ALA A 720 -30.93 -30.14 6.07
CA ALA A 720 -31.19 -31.56 5.88
C ALA A 720 -32.67 -31.82 5.54
N PRO A 721 -33.02 -32.99 4.96
CA PRO A 721 -34.42 -33.35 4.65
C PRO A 721 -35.38 -33.29 5.85
N SER A 722 -34.86 -33.51 7.05
CA SER A 722 -35.63 -33.48 8.30
C SER A 722 -35.90 -32.07 8.83
N ALA A 723 -35.36 -31.03 8.18
CA ALA A 723 -35.53 -29.65 8.62
C ALA A 723 -36.98 -29.20 8.57
N ASN A 724 -37.38 -28.34 9.51
CA ASN A 724 -38.55 -27.51 9.32
C ASN A 724 -38.24 -26.45 8.26
N ILE A 725 -38.60 -26.72 7.00
CA ILE A 725 -38.29 -25.89 5.84
C ILE A 725 -38.77 -24.45 6.02
N ASP A 726 -39.95 -24.28 6.59
CA ASP A 726 -40.56 -22.97 6.81
C ASP A 726 -39.71 -22.10 7.75
N LEU A 727 -39.41 -22.62 8.94
CA LEU A 727 -38.59 -21.92 9.92
C LEU A 727 -37.15 -21.76 9.44
N ALA A 728 -36.59 -22.76 8.76
CA ALA A 728 -35.25 -22.67 8.17
C ALA A 728 -35.16 -21.51 7.17
N ALA A 729 -36.13 -21.41 6.25
CA ALA A 729 -36.20 -20.31 5.30
C ALA A 729 -36.37 -18.97 6.01
N LYS A 730 -37.25 -18.88 7.02
CA LYS A 730 -37.47 -17.66 7.80
C LYS A 730 -36.21 -17.16 8.50
N HIS A 731 -35.52 -18.05 9.22
CA HIS A 731 -34.35 -17.70 10.02
C HIS A 731 -33.16 -17.32 9.12
N ILE A 732 -32.94 -18.05 8.03
CA ILE A 732 -31.90 -17.74 7.04
C ILE A 732 -32.21 -16.41 6.33
N ALA A 733 -33.47 -16.19 5.91
CA ALA A 733 -33.87 -14.92 5.32
C ALA A 733 -33.67 -13.74 6.29
N TRP A 734 -34.03 -13.90 7.56
CA TRP A 734 -33.85 -12.86 8.56
C TRP A 734 -32.37 -12.53 8.81
N ALA A 735 -31.52 -13.56 8.96
CA ALA A 735 -30.08 -13.36 9.10
C ALA A 735 -29.51 -12.59 7.90
N LYS A 736 -29.89 -13.01 6.68
CA LYS A 736 -29.40 -12.40 5.44
C LYS A 736 -29.90 -10.98 5.20
N PHE A 737 -31.11 -10.70 5.66
CA PHE A 737 -31.74 -9.37 5.57
C PHE A 737 -31.13 -8.39 6.58
N SER A 738 -30.76 -8.88 7.76
CA SER A 738 -30.16 -8.07 8.84
C SER A 738 -28.86 -7.42 8.36
N ASN A 739 -28.70 -6.12 8.61
CA ASN A 739 -27.57 -5.29 8.19
C ASN A 739 -27.20 -5.42 6.70
N ALA A 740 -28.17 -5.80 5.85
CA ALA A 740 -27.95 -6.16 4.45
C ALA A 740 -26.86 -7.25 4.26
N GLY A 741 -26.80 -8.24 5.15
CA GLY A 741 -25.85 -9.35 5.11
C GLY A 741 -24.41 -8.99 5.53
N GLN A 742 -24.16 -7.77 6.00
CA GLN A 742 -22.83 -7.30 6.43
C GLN A 742 -22.54 -7.76 7.88
N ILE A 743 -22.52 -9.07 8.12
CA ILE A 743 -22.33 -9.69 9.44
C ILE A 743 -21.32 -10.84 9.30
N CYS A 744 -20.29 -10.89 10.17
CA CYS A 744 -19.24 -11.92 10.10
C CYS A 744 -19.74 -13.35 10.38
N VAL A 745 -20.87 -13.46 11.08
CA VAL A 745 -21.59 -14.71 11.33
C VAL A 745 -22.84 -14.84 10.44
N ASP A 746 -22.96 -14.06 9.35
CA ASP A 746 -24.06 -14.23 8.39
C ASP A 746 -24.02 -15.61 7.72
N VAL A 747 -25.14 -16.04 7.16
CA VAL A 747 -25.19 -17.20 6.26
C VAL A 747 -24.55 -16.80 4.93
N ASN A 748 -23.36 -17.34 4.67
CA ASN A 748 -22.66 -17.08 3.41
C ASN A 748 -23.35 -17.82 2.26
N HIS A 749 -23.61 -19.12 2.44
CA HIS A 749 -24.28 -19.96 1.43
C HIS A 749 -25.09 -21.08 2.10
N VAL A 750 -26.02 -21.67 1.35
CA VAL A 750 -26.86 -22.79 1.81
C VAL A 750 -26.43 -24.07 1.09
N LEU A 751 -26.20 -25.12 1.87
CA LEU A 751 -26.01 -26.50 1.40
C LEU A 751 -27.30 -27.25 1.72
N ILE A 752 -28.07 -27.62 0.71
CA ILE A 752 -29.42 -28.16 0.89
C ILE A 752 -29.61 -29.48 0.17
N ASP A 753 -30.33 -30.40 0.81
CA ASP A 753 -30.72 -31.65 0.15
C ASP A 753 -31.63 -31.34 -1.06
N PRO A 754 -31.32 -31.89 -2.26
CA PRO A 754 -32.07 -31.60 -3.48
C PRO A 754 -33.58 -31.87 -3.36
N SER A 755 -33.99 -32.83 -2.51
CA SER A 755 -35.39 -33.21 -2.34
C SER A 755 -36.28 -32.12 -1.72
N ILE A 756 -35.69 -31.16 -1.01
CA ILE A 756 -36.42 -30.08 -0.31
C ILE A 756 -36.10 -28.67 -0.82
N ARG A 757 -35.18 -28.55 -1.79
CA ARG A 757 -34.71 -27.28 -2.33
C ARG A 757 -35.83 -26.38 -2.85
N GLU A 758 -36.73 -26.90 -3.67
CA GLU A 758 -37.78 -26.10 -4.30
C GLU A 758 -38.73 -25.49 -3.26
N ALA A 759 -39.17 -26.30 -2.30
CA ALA A 759 -40.02 -25.85 -1.19
C ALA A 759 -39.28 -24.80 -0.32
N PHE A 760 -37.99 -25.00 -0.05
CA PHE A 760 -37.18 -24.04 0.70
C PHE A 760 -37.05 -22.70 -0.02
N VAL A 761 -36.75 -22.72 -1.33
CA VAL A 761 -36.65 -21.52 -2.17
C VAL A 761 -37.97 -20.76 -2.20
N GLU A 762 -39.11 -21.44 -2.33
CA GLU A 762 -40.43 -20.81 -2.31
C GLU A 762 -40.68 -20.07 -0.99
N ARG A 763 -40.35 -20.69 0.15
CA ARG A 763 -40.48 -20.05 1.47
C ARG A 763 -39.48 -18.91 1.65
N LEU A 764 -38.26 -19.01 1.14
CA LEU A 764 -37.29 -17.90 1.16
C LEU A 764 -37.81 -16.68 0.40
N ILE A 765 -38.35 -16.88 -0.81
CA ILE A 765 -38.97 -15.82 -1.61
C ILE A 765 -40.10 -15.17 -0.83
N HIS A 766 -40.98 -15.97 -0.24
CA HIS A 766 -42.09 -15.47 0.57
C HIS A 766 -41.63 -14.56 1.72
N TYR A 767 -40.59 -14.96 2.47
CA TYR A 767 -40.11 -14.13 3.57
C TYR A 767 -39.35 -12.89 3.12
N PHE A 768 -38.57 -12.95 2.04
CA PHE A 768 -37.98 -11.73 1.50
C PHE A 768 -39.03 -10.77 0.94
N ASP A 769 -40.11 -11.28 0.31
CA ASP A 769 -41.25 -10.45 -0.12
C ASP A 769 -41.94 -9.81 1.09
N GLU A 770 -42.18 -10.58 2.15
CA GLU A 770 -42.76 -10.08 3.41
C GLU A 770 -41.88 -8.98 4.03
N PHE A 771 -40.57 -9.23 4.14
CA PHE A 771 -39.62 -8.29 4.74
C PHE A 771 -39.39 -7.05 3.88
N ASN A 772 -39.51 -7.15 2.55
CA ASN A 772 -39.46 -6.00 1.66
C ASN A 772 -40.79 -5.23 1.63
N GLY A 773 -41.92 -5.83 2.01
CA GLY A 773 -43.25 -5.29 1.73
C GLY A 773 -43.64 -5.40 0.25
N GLY A 774 -43.12 -6.42 -0.44
CA GLY A 774 -43.30 -6.70 -1.86
C GLY A 774 -41.97 -6.90 -2.59
N ARG A 775 -41.98 -7.77 -3.61
CA ARG A 775 -40.78 -8.24 -4.35
C ARG A 775 -39.87 -7.14 -4.85
N ASP A 776 -40.46 -6.08 -5.40
CA ASP A 776 -39.72 -4.99 -6.03
C ASP A 776 -39.57 -3.74 -5.15
N ASN A 777 -39.99 -3.84 -3.88
CA ASN A 777 -39.96 -2.72 -2.97
C ASN A 777 -38.55 -2.47 -2.40
N GLN A 778 -38.25 -1.20 -2.12
CA GLN A 778 -37.00 -0.76 -1.49
C GLN A 778 -37.33 -0.11 -0.15
N PRO A 779 -37.60 -0.90 0.91
CA PRO A 779 -38.02 -0.34 2.18
C PRO A 779 -36.95 0.59 2.78
N ASP A 780 -37.40 1.74 3.28
CA ASP A 780 -36.53 2.76 3.88
C ASP A 780 -35.80 2.29 5.13
N TYR A 781 -36.33 1.27 5.83
CA TYR A 781 -35.73 0.69 7.03
C TYR A 781 -34.62 -0.33 6.74
N TYR A 782 -34.48 -0.80 5.50
CA TYR A 782 -33.42 -1.73 5.16
C TYR A 782 -32.05 -1.04 5.20
N SER A 783 -31.01 -1.76 5.59
CA SER A 783 -29.66 -1.22 5.63
C SER A 783 -29.10 -0.98 4.22
N ARG A 784 -27.99 -0.26 4.11
CA ARG A 784 -27.27 0.01 2.85
C ARG A 784 -25.87 -0.59 2.92
N ILE A 785 -25.32 -0.91 1.76
CA ILE A 785 -23.92 -1.32 1.68
C ILE A 785 -23.06 -0.13 2.10
N ILE A 786 -22.08 -0.37 2.97
CA ILE A 786 -21.33 0.68 3.69
C ILE A 786 -20.68 1.73 2.76
N ASN A 787 -20.23 1.32 1.57
CA ASN A 787 -19.61 2.20 0.59
C ASN A 787 -19.73 1.64 -0.83
N GLU A 788 -19.41 2.48 -1.82
CA GLU A 788 -19.48 2.10 -3.23
C GLU A 788 -18.53 0.94 -3.58
N ARG A 789 -17.36 0.85 -2.94
CA ARG A 789 -16.40 -0.25 -3.17
C ARG A 789 -17.02 -1.61 -2.84
N ASN A 790 -17.67 -1.74 -1.68
CA ASN A 790 -18.32 -2.98 -1.28
C ASN A 790 -19.55 -3.27 -2.13
N PHE A 791 -20.25 -2.23 -2.58
CA PHE A 791 -21.37 -2.37 -3.51
C PHE A 791 -20.89 -2.95 -4.85
N ASP A 792 -19.88 -2.32 -5.46
CA ASP A 792 -19.32 -2.73 -6.76
C ASP A 792 -18.71 -4.13 -6.69
N ARG A 793 -18.13 -4.51 -5.54
CA ARG A 793 -17.65 -5.88 -5.27
C ARG A 793 -18.80 -6.90 -5.32
N LEU A 794 -19.87 -6.67 -4.55
CA LEU A 794 -21.05 -7.54 -4.54
C LEU A 794 -21.71 -7.63 -5.92
N GLU A 795 -21.79 -6.50 -6.63
CA GLU A 795 -22.30 -6.45 -8.00
C GLU A 795 -21.45 -7.32 -8.94
N SER A 796 -20.13 -7.18 -8.89
CA SER A 796 -19.21 -7.99 -9.69
C SER A 796 -19.28 -9.49 -9.38
N LEU A 797 -19.43 -9.86 -8.09
CA LEU A 797 -19.57 -11.27 -7.70
C LEU A 797 -20.87 -11.86 -8.25
N LEU A 798 -21.97 -11.10 -8.17
CA LEU A 798 -23.27 -11.52 -8.67
C LEU A 798 -23.31 -11.60 -10.20
N ASP A 799 -22.75 -10.62 -10.90
CA ASP A 799 -22.72 -10.62 -12.37
C ASP A 799 -21.79 -11.69 -12.94
N GLY A 800 -20.78 -12.12 -12.17
CA GLY A 800 -19.85 -13.17 -12.54
C GLY A 800 -20.35 -14.60 -12.27
N THR A 801 -21.50 -14.75 -11.61
CA THR A 801 -22.00 -16.08 -11.22
C THR A 801 -22.42 -16.90 -12.42
N THR A 802 -22.16 -18.21 -12.36
CA THR A 802 -22.69 -19.20 -13.30
C THR A 802 -24.03 -19.77 -12.84
N GLY A 803 -24.40 -19.51 -11.58
CA GLY A 803 -25.70 -19.85 -11.01
C GLY A 803 -26.84 -19.03 -11.61
N LYS A 804 -28.08 -19.42 -11.28
CA LYS A 804 -29.29 -18.78 -11.76
C LYS A 804 -29.88 -17.85 -10.70
N LEU A 805 -29.88 -16.55 -10.97
CA LEU A 805 -30.59 -15.56 -10.17
C LEU A 805 -32.11 -15.77 -10.32
N ILE A 806 -32.79 -16.15 -9.24
CA ILE A 806 -34.23 -16.45 -9.23
C ILE A 806 -35.07 -15.47 -8.40
N TYR A 807 -34.41 -14.67 -7.55
CA TYR A 807 -35.04 -13.64 -6.74
C TYR A 807 -34.07 -12.48 -6.54
N GLY A 808 -34.60 -11.25 -6.51
CA GLY A 808 -33.82 -10.04 -6.29
C GLY A 808 -33.27 -9.42 -7.58
N GLY A 809 -32.12 -8.75 -7.47
CA GLY A 809 -31.48 -8.00 -8.56
C GLY A 809 -31.71 -6.49 -8.52
N ILE A 810 -32.51 -6.01 -7.56
CA ILE A 810 -32.67 -4.57 -7.31
C ILE A 810 -31.41 -4.03 -6.66
N ARG A 811 -30.73 -3.18 -7.42
CA ARG A 811 -29.43 -2.60 -7.09
C ARG A 811 -29.50 -1.12 -7.45
N ASN A 812 -29.14 -0.27 -6.50
CA ASN A 812 -29.00 1.16 -6.73
C ASN A 812 -27.68 1.62 -6.11
N ARG A 813 -26.69 1.83 -6.98
CA ARG A 813 -25.34 2.24 -6.58
C ARG A 813 -25.34 3.59 -5.87
N GLN A 814 -26.16 4.54 -6.32
CA GLN A 814 -26.22 5.91 -5.78
C GLN A 814 -26.71 5.94 -4.33
N THR A 815 -27.70 5.10 -4.00
CA THR A 815 -28.20 4.96 -2.62
C THR A 815 -27.48 3.85 -1.84
N ARG A 816 -26.60 3.09 -2.50
CA ARG A 816 -25.96 1.87 -2.00
C ARG A 816 -26.98 0.80 -1.56
N TYR A 817 -28.17 0.81 -2.15
CA TYR A 817 -29.21 -0.19 -1.90
C TYR A 817 -28.91 -1.46 -2.69
N PHE A 818 -28.71 -2.57 -2.00
CA PHE A 818 -28.53 -3.89 -2.60
C PHE A 818 -29.56 -4.83 -1.97
N GLY A 819 -30.63 -5.16 -2.70
CA GLY A 819 -31.71 -6.01 -2.19
C GLY A 819 -31.28 -7.47 -2.02
N PRO A 820 -32.00 -8.27 -1.21
CA PRO A 820 -31.77 -9.70 -1.09
C PRO A 820 -31.82 -10.41 -2.46
N ALA A 821 -30.83 -11.25 -2.74
CA ALA A 821 -30.73 -12.02 -3.97
C ALA A 821 -30.61 -13.51 -3.67
N ILE A 822 -31.38 -14.34 -4.38
CA ILE A 822 -31.28 -15.81 -4.30
C ILE A 822 -30.72 -16.33 -5.61
N VAL A 823 -29.62 -17.08 -5.52
CA VAL A 823 -28.96 -17.70 -6.67
C VAL A 823 -28.94 -19.20 -6.45
N VAL A 824 -29.57 -19.96 -7.35
CA VAL A 824 -29.62 -21.43 -7.32
C VAL A 824 -28.68 -22.03 -8.35
N ASP A 825 -28.50 -23.35 -8.31
CA ASP A 825 -27.63 -24.12 -9.20
C ASP A 825 -26.15 -23.69 -9.16
N VAL A 826 -25.73 -23.10 -8.03
CA VAL A 826 -24.37 -22.60 -7.79
C VAL A 826 -23.40 -23.77 -7.68
N LYS A 827 -22.25 -23.66 -8.35
CA LYS A 827 -21.16 -24.64 -8.30
C LYS A 827 -20.10 -24.25 -7.29
N THR A 828 -19.29 -25.21 -6.85
CA THR A 828 -18.26 -25.01 -5.82
C THR A 828 -17.13 -24.07 -6.24
N ASP A 829 -16.93 -23.87 -7.54
CA ASP A 829 -15.96 -22.95 -8.15
C ASP A 829 -16.57 -21.63 -8.64
N ASP A 830 -17.82 -21.34 -8.26
CA ASP A 830 -18.54 -20.12 -8.64
C ASP A 830 -17.96 -18.86 -7.99
N SER A 831 -18.10 -17.70 -8.66
CA SER A 831 -17.65 -16.41 -8.14
C SER A 831 -18.21 -16.12 -6.74
N LEU A 832 -19.46 -16.51 -6.47
CA LEU A 832 -20.12 -16.28 -5.18
C LEU A 832 -19.50 -17.05 -4.01
N LEU A 833 -18.65 -18.05 -4.30
CA LEU A 833 -17.93 -18.84 -3.30
C LEU A 833 -16.41 -18.58 -3.34
N SER A 834 -15.95 -17.58 -4.09
CA SER A 834 -14.53 -17.23 -4.16
C SER A 834 -14.02 -16.45 -2.94
N GLU A 835 -14.93 -15.79 -2.21
CA GLU A 835 -14.64 -15.02 -1.00
C GLU A 835 -15.86 -14.90 -0.08
N GLU A 836 -15.67 -14.28 1.09
CA GLU A 836 -16.79 -13.93 1.98
C GLU A 836 -17.71 -12.90 1.31
N LEU A 837 -19.01 -13.22 1.22
CA LEU A 837 -19.97 -12.35 0.56
C LEU A 837 -20.19 -11.06 1.32
N PHE A 838 -20.42 -11.12 2.64
CA PHE A 838 -20.62 -9.94 3.48
C PHE A 838 -21.64 -8.95 2.89
N GLY A 839 -22.74 -9.49 2.39
CA GLY A 839 -23.76 -8.79 1.63
C GLY A 839 -24.96 -9.70 1.34
N PRO A 840 -26.04 -9.17 0.77
CA PRO A 840 -27.36 -9.81 0.77
C PRO A 840 -27.56 -10.76 -0.43
N ILE A 841 -26.53 -11.50 -0.81
CA ILE A 841 -26.58 -12.53 -1.86
C ILE A 841 -26.55 -13.90 -1.18
N LEU A 842 -27.51 -14.77 -1.48
CA LEU A 842 -27.65 -16.10 -0.90
C LEU A 842 -27.51 -17.18 -1.99
N PRO A 843 -26.31 -17.74 -2.18
CA PRO A 843 -26.07 -18.90 -3.02
C PRO A 843 -26.68 -20.16 -2.39
N ILE A 844 -27.35 -20.98 -3.20
CA ILE A 844 -27.94 -22.26 -2.80
C ILE A 844 -27.30 -23.37 -3.64
N ILE A 845 -26.75 -24.37 -2.95
CA ILE A 845 -25.97 -25.46 -3.51
C ILE A 845 -26.63 -26.78 -3.11
N ASP A 846 -26.83 -27.64 -4.09
CA ASP A 846 -27.37 -28.99 -3.91
C ASP A 846 -26.32 -29.89 -3.24
N ALA A 847 -26.61 -30.37 -2.03
CA ALA A 847 -25.73 -31.24 -1.28
C ALA A 847 -26.52 -32.12 -0.30
N ASP A 848 -26.29 -33.43 -0.33
CA ASP A 848 -26.66 -34.29 0.80
C ASP A 848 -25.74 -34.01 2.01
N LEU A 849 -26.03 -34.63 3.15
CA LEU A 849 -25.28 -34.38 4.39
C LEU A 849 -23.78 -34.70 4.24
N ASP A 850 -23.43 -35.79 3.55
CA ASP A 850 -22.04 -36.20 3.36
C ASP A 850 -21.27 -35.20 2.49
N THR A 851 -21.89 -34.76 1.40
CA THR A 851 -21.34 -33.73 0.51
C THR A 851 -21.22 -32.39 1.23
N ALA A 852 -22.22 -32.01 2.03
CA ALA A 852 -22.22 -30.76 2.79
C ALA A 852 -21.09 -30.72 3.85
N ILE A 853 -20.92 -31.82 4.60
CA ILE A 853 -19.80 -31.98 5.55
C ILE A 853 -18.46 -31.95 4.81
N SER A 854 -18.34 -32.70 3.70
CA SER A 854 -17.10 -32.74 2.91
C SER A 854 -16.73 -31.37 2.34
N PHE A 855 -17.71 -30.62 1.81
CA PHE A 855 -17.48 -29.27 1.29
C PHE A 855 -17.05 -28.32 2.40
N THR A 856 -17.76 -28.33 3.54
CA THR A 856 -17.43 -27.50 4.71
C THR A 856 -15.99 -27.75 5.19
N ARG A 857 -15.50 -29.00 5.15
CA ARG A 857 -14.12 -29.35 5.51
C ARG A 857 -13.07 -28.94 4.47
N SER A 858 -13.49 -28.71 3.23
CA SER A 858 -12.58 -28.38 2.12
C SER A 858 -12.22 -26.90 2.06
N VAL A 859 -12.99 -26.04 2.74
CA VAL A 859 -12.78 -24.60 2.84
C VAL A 859 -12.19 -24.21 4.19
N GLU A 860 -11.74 -22.96 4.32
CA GLU A 860 -11.25 -22.42 5.58
C GLU A 860 -12.33 -22.46 6.66
N HIS A 861 -11.93 -22.74 7.92
CA HIS A 861 -12.87 -22.86 9.03
C HIS A 861 -13.67 -21.54 9.21
N PRO A 862 -15.00 -21.58 9.11
CA PRO A 862 -15.81 -20.37 9.22
C PRO A 862 -15.98 -19.94 10.68
N LEU A 863 -16.34 -18.65 10.87
CA LEU A 863 -16.67 -18.15 12.20
C LEU A 863 -17.95 -18.80 12.73
N ALA A 864 -18.96 -18.97 11.87
CA ALA A 864 -20.23 -19.60 12.21
C ALA A 864 -20.57 -20.74 11.23
N LEU A 865 -21.20 -21.78 11.76
CA LEU A 865 -21.85 -22.84 10.99
C LEU A 865 -23.29 -22.99 11.46
N TYR A 866 -24.21 -23.15 10.51
CA TYR A 866 -25.62 -23.38 10.79
C TYR A 866 -26.06 -24.73 10.27
N ALA A 867 -26.93 -25.40 11.02
CA ALA A 867 -27.49 -26.69 10.59
C ALA A 867 -28.96 -26.81 10.98
N PHE A 868 -29.82 -27.09 10.01
CA PHE A 868 -31.25 -27.27 10.18
C PHE A 868 -31.57 -28.77 10.05
N THR A 869 -31.88 -29.40 11.19
CA THR A 869 -32.17 -30.84 11.31
C THR A 869 -32.82 -31.15 12.66
N HIS A 870 -33.71 -32.14 12.67
CA HIS A 870 -34.28 -32.72 13.89
C HIS A 870 -33.65 -34.06 14.28
N VAL A 871 -32.67 -34.54 13.51
CA VAL A 871 -32.03 -35.85 13.71
C VAL A 871 -30.73 -35.70 14.50
N GLU A 872 -30.68 -36.32 15.68
CA GLU A 872 -29.56 -36.15 16.61
C GLU A 872 -28.24 -36.74 16.11
N SER A 873 -28.30 -37.82 15.33
CA SER A 873 -27.11 -38.39 14.68
C SER A 873 -26.51 -37.42 13.65
N GLU A 874 -27.32 -36.65 12.92
CA GLU A 874 -26.82 -35.64 11.97
C GLU A 874 -26.12 -34.50 12.71
N LYS A 875 -26.70 -34.00 13.82
CA LYS A 875 -26.03 -32.99 14.67
C LYS A 875 -24.69 -33.48 15.20
N THR A 876 -24.65 -34.71 15.69
CA THR A 876 -23.44 -35.34 16.22
C THR A 876 -22.36 -35.44 15.14
N ARG A 877 -22.74 -35.85 13.92
CA ARG A 877 -21.82 -35.90 12.78
C ARG A 877 -21.28 -34.53 12.42
N ILE A 878 -22.14 -33.52 12.29
CA ILE A 878 -21.72 -32.14 11.98
C ILE A 878 -20.73 -31.63 13.03
N LEU A 879 -21.00 -31.81 14.32
CA LEU A 879 -20.10 -31.40 15.41
C LEU A 879 -18.76 -32.15 15.40
N ASN A 880 -18.77 -33.45 15.08
CA ASN A 880 -17.56 -34.28 15.13
C ASN A 880 -16.71 -34.20 13.86
N GLU A 881 -17.32 -33.89 12.72
CA GLU A 881 -16.68 -33.95 11.40
C GLU A 881 -16.34 -32.56 10.84
N THR A 882 -16.80 -31.47 11.45
CA THR A 882 -16.50 -30.09 11.01
C THR A 882 -15.88 -29.24 12.14
N ALA A 883 -15.28 -28.10 11.78
CA ALA A 883 -14.74 -27.14 12.72
C ALA A 883 -15.16 -25.70 12.34
N SER A 884 -15.63 -24.94 13.32
CA SER A 884 -16.02 -23.54 13.20
C SER A 884 -15.82 -22.82 14.54
N GLY A 885 -15.91 -21.49 14.56
CA GLY A 885 -15.91 -20.72 15.81
C GLY A 885 -17.11 -21.06 16.71
N GLY A 886 -18.30 -21.09 16.12
CA GLY A 886 -19.53 -21.56 16.77
C GLY A 886 -20.50 -22.24 15.83
N VAL A 887 -21.48 -22.92 16.42
CA VAL A 887 -22.54 -23.65 15.70
C VAL A 887 -23.91 -23.30 16.27
N THR A 888 -24.91 -23.09 15.41
CA THR A 888 -26.31 -23.02 15.83
C THR A 888 -27.15 -24.02 15.06
N PHE A 889 -27.95 -24.81 15.79
CA PHE A 889 -28.90 -25.74 15.22
C PHE A 889 -30.29 -25.13 15.15
N ASN A 890 -30.93 -25.23 13.99
CA ASN A 890 -32.31 -24.79 13.71
C ASN A 890 -32.57 -23.28 13.87
N ASP A 891 -31.52 -22.46 13.89
CA ASP A 891 -31.58 -21.00 13.93
C ASP A 891 -30.25 -20.39 13.44
N CYS A 892 -30.19 -19.06 13.33
CA CYS A 892 -29.00 -18.31 12.95
C CYS A 892 -28.60 -17.31 14.04
N LEU A 893 -27.32 -16.90 14.08
CA LEU A 893 -26.75 -15.87 14.97
C LEU A 893 -26.78 -16.15 16.50
N LEU A 894 -27.60 -17.08 16.99
CA LEU A 894 -27.85 -17.23 18.44
C LEU A 894 -26.63 -17.60 19.28
N HIS A 895 -25.71 -18.43 18.77
CA HIS A 895 -24.48 -18.76 19.51
C HIS A 895 -23.60 -17.52 19.78
N ALA A 896 -23.62 -16.52 18.89
CA ALA A 896 -22.91 -15.26 19.07
C ALA A 896 -23.57 -14.34 20.10
N ALA A 897 -24.87 -14.53 20.35
CA ALA A 897 -25.63 -13.81 21.37
C ALA A 897 -25.70 -14.57 22.71
N ALA A 898 -25.11 -15.76 22.80
CA ALA A 898 -25.17 -16.60 23.99
C ALA A 898 -24.39 -15.96 25.14
N LEU A 899 -25.10 -15.51 26.17
CA LEU A 899 -24.51 -14.88 27.35
C LEU A 899 -23.54 -15.83 28.06
N ASP A 900 -22.44 -15.28 28.55
CA ASP A 900 -21.39 -15.99 29.29
C ASP A 900 -20.72 -17.16 28.52
N ALA A 901 -21.00 -17.34 27.24
CA ALA A 901 -20.29 -18.26 26.35
C ALA A 901 -19.09 -17.54 25.69
N PRO A 902 -18.02 -18.26 25.30
CA PRO A 902 -16.95 -17.65 24.51
C PRO A 902 -17.44 -17.41 23.08
N PHE A 903 -17.15 -16.24 22.54
CA PHE A 903 -17.29 -15.95 21.12
C PHE A 903 -15.90 -15.72 20.53
N GLY A 904 -15.57 -16.41 19.44
CA GLY A 904 -14.27 -16.36 18.79
C GLY A 904 -14.20 -17.32 17.60
N GLY A 905 -13.24 -17.07 16.71
CA GLY A 905 -12.97 -17.93 15.55
C GLY A 905 -11.93 -19.02 15.78
N VAL A 906 -11.69 -19.82 14.75
CA VAL A 906 -10.62 -20.83 14.71
C VAL A 906 -9.95 -20.83 13.33
N GLY A 907 -8.62 -20.87 13.29
CA GLY A 907 -7.90 -20.82 12.02
C GLY A 907 -8.06 -19.46 11.33
N ASN A 908 -8.49 -19.45 10.06
CA ASN A 908 -8.62 -18.21 9.29
C ASN A 908 -9.79 -17.31 9.73
N SER A 909 -10.76 -17.85 10.50
CA SER A 909 -11.83 -17.05 11.12
C SER A 909 -11.43 -16.41 12.46
N GLY A 910 -10.27 -16.74 13.02
CA GLY A 910 -9.76 -16.05 14.21
C GLY A 910 -8.91 -16.89 15.15
N ILE A 911 -8.35 -16.20 16.15
CA ILE A 911 -7.66 -16.79 17.30
C ILE A 911 -8.00 -16.03 18.58
N GLY A 912 -8.21 -16.77 19.66
CA GLY A 912 -8.72 -16.23 20.92
C GLY A 912 -10.25 -16.12 20.92
N SER A 913 -10.80 -15.68 22.03
CA SER A 913 -12.24 -15.54 22.21
C SER A 913 -12.53 -14.52 23.32
N TYR A 914 -13.66 -13.85 23.25
CA TYR A 914 -14.13 -12.92 24.28
C TYR A 914 -15.58 -13.18 24.69
N HIS A 915 -16.23 -12.16 25.26
CA HIS A 915 -17.52 -12.15 25.99
C HIS A 915 -17.43 -12.62 27.44
N GLY A 916 -18.19 -11.96 28.30
CA GLY A 916 -18.31 -12.28 29.73
C GLY A 916 -16.97 -12.58 30.42
N LYS A 917 -16.91 -13.72 31.13
CA LYS A 917 -15.69 -14.19 31.79
C LYS A 917 -14.52 -14.38 30.81
N TYR A 918 -14.78 -14.88 29.60
CA TYR A 918 -13.73 -15.17 28.62
C TYR A 918 -13.07 -13.89 28.10
N GLY A 919 -13.83 -12.81 27.92
CA GLY A 919 -13.27 -11.49 27.61
C GLY A 919 -12.31 -11.01 28.70
N ILE A 920 -12.69 -11.10 29.98
CA ILE A 920 -11.80 -10.74 31.10
C ILE A 920 -10.52 -11.58 31.06
N LEU A 921 -10.63 -12.88 30.78
CA LEU A 921 -9.49 -13.77 30.65
C LEU A 921 -8.59 -13.41 29.46
N ALA A 922 -9.16 -13.02 28.31
CA ALA A 922 -8.41 -12.59 27.14
C ALA A 922 -7.52 -11.37 27.43
N PHE A 923 -7.97 -10.48 28.32
CA PHE A 923 -7.20 -9.31 28.78
C PHE A 923 -6.43 -9.51 30.09
N SER A 924 -6.34 -10.75 30.61
CA SER A 924 -5.67 -11.07 31.88
C SER A 924 -4.56 -12.11 31.72
N HIS A 925 -3.43 -11.89 32.39
CA HIS A 925 -2.44 -12.93 32.66
C HIS A 925 -2.85 -13.78 33.87
N LEU A 926 -2.84 -15.11 33.68
CA LEU A 926 -3.06 -16.09 34.76
C LEU A 926 -1.75 -16.40 35.48
N ARG A 927 -1.46 -15.65 36.54
CA ARG A 927 -0.23 -15.75 37.32
C ARG A 927 -0.36 -16.76 38.46
N ALA A 928 0.32 -17.89 38.33
CA ALA A 928 0.46 -18.84 39.42
C ALA A 928 1.50 -18.39 40.46
N TYR A 929 1.17 -18.49 41.74
CA TYR A 929 2.16 -18.42 42.82
C TYR A 929 1.94 -19.53 43.83
N THR A 930 3.03 -19.97 44.46
CA THR A 930 3.02 -20.99 45.50
C THR A 930 3.96 -20.56 46.63
N ASN A 931 3.59 -20.85 47.87
CA ASN A 931 4.48 -20.65 49.00
C ASN A 931 5.50 -21.79 49.05
N ALA A 932 6.59 -21.54 49.77
CA ALA A 932 7.49 -22.60 50.18
C ALA A 932 6.71 -23.68 50.94
N ILE A 933 7.09 -24.93 50.71
CA ILE A 933 6.60 -26.05 51.51
C ILE A 933 6.96 -25.79 52.98
N PRO A 934 6.09 -26.12 53.95
CA PRO A 934 6.36 -25.88 55.36
C PRO A 934 7.70 -26.44 55.82
N THR A 935 8.45 -25.67 56.63
CA THR A 935 9.82 -26.01 57.07
C THR A 935 9.94 -27.38 57.75
N TRP A 936 8.88 -27.87 58.41
CA TRP A 936 8.88 -29.19 59.03
C TRP A 936 8.99 -30.35 58.02
N MET A 937 8.70 -30.11 56.73
CA MET A 937 8.88 -31.09 55.66
C MET A 937 10.27 -31.04 55.00
N GLU A 938 11.13 -30.10 55.37
CA GLU A 938 12.45 -29.93 54.77
C GLU A 938 13.30 -31.20 54.90
N GLY A 939 13.19 -31.90 56.03
CA GLY A 939 13.86 -33.20 56.26
C GLY A 939 13.35 -34.31 55.33
N VAL A 940 12.05 -34.33 55.02
CA VAL A 940 11.44 -35.29 54.07
C VAL A 940 11.92 -35.00 52.65
N MET A 941 12.11 -33.73 52.30
CA MET A 941 12.58 -33.31 50.99
C MET A 941 14.10 -33.34 50.84
N SER A 942 14.86 -33.67 51.88
CA SER A 942 16.34 -33.66 51.89
C SER A 942 16.96 -34.50 50.77
N ALA A 943 16.27 -35.54 50.31
CA ALA A 943 16.70 -36.38 49.20
C ALA A 943 16.88 -35.58 47.88
N ARG A 944 16.17 -34.46 47.68
CA ARG A 944 16.27 -33.60 46.48
C ARG A 944 17.60 -32.87 46.37
N TYR A 945 18.33 -32.72 47.47
CA TYR A 945 19.55 -31.92 47.52
C TYR A 945 20.78 -32.73 47.12
N PRO A 946 21.72 -32.10 46.38
CA PRO A 946 23.04 -32.68 46.11
C PRO A 946 23.81 -33.08 47.39
N PRO A 947 24.78 -34.00 47.30
CA PRO A 947 25.14 -34.76 46.10
C PRO A 947 24.07 -35.78 45.73
N TYR A 948 23.86 -35.97 44.43
CA TYR A 948 22.92 -36.95 43.90
C TYR A 948 23.52 -38.36 44.01
N SER A 949 22.72 -39.33 44.46
CA SER A 949 23.12 -40.74 44.55
C SER A 949 21.94 -41.66 44.28
N ASP A 950 22.22 -42.86 43.75
CA ASP A 950 21.17 -43.86 43.44
C ASP A 950 20.36 -44.25 44.69
N ALA A 951 20.97 -44.17 45.88
CA ALA A 951 20.29 -44.42 47.15
C ALA A 951 19.20 -43.37 47.50
N LYS A 952 19.27 -42.16 46.94
CA LYS A 952 18.25 -41.12 47.11
C LYS A 952 17.11 -41.23 46.09
N MET A 953 17.32 -41.91 44.97
CA MET A 953 16.36 -41.99 43.85
C MET A 953 15.01 -42.63 44.23
N PRO A 954 14.95 -43.78 44.93
CA PRO A 954 13.66 -44.37 45.36
C PRO A 954 12.88 -43.53 46.38
N LYS A 955 13.55 -42.59 47.06
CA LYS A 955 12.93 -41.68 48.05
C LYS A 955 12.26 -40.47 47.39
N LEU A 956 12.65 -40.14 46.16
CA LEU A 956 12.14 -39.01 45.38
C LEU A 956 11.18 -39.43 44.27
N ALA A 957 11.49 -40.53 43.59
CA ALA A 957 10.77 -41.01 42.42
C ALA A 957 10.38 -42.48 42.64
N GLN A 958 9.15 -42.70 43.07
CA GLN A 958 8.55 -44.04 43.08
C GLN A 958 8.39 -44.51 41.61
N PRO A 959 8.67 -45.79 41.29
CA PRO A 959 8.45 -46.31 39.95
C PRO A 959 6.98 -46.18 39.56
N VAL A 960 6.69 -45.43 38.49
CA VAL A 960 5.33 -45.30 37.95
C VAL A 960 4.98 -46.58 37.21
N LYS A 961 3.89 -47.24 37.61
CA LYS A 961 3.33 -48.37 36.87
C LYS A 961 2.19 -47.88 35.99
N ALA A 962 2.33 -48.03 34.68
CA ALA A 962 1.26 -47.74 33.75
C ALA A 962 0.05 -48.64 34.07
N PRO A 963 -1.18 -48.09 34.14
CA PRO A 963 -2.38 -48.89 34.27
C PRO A 963 -2.76 -49.60 32.96
N PHE A 964 -1.95 -49.45 31.91
CA PHE A 964 -2.13 -50.04 30.59
C PHE A 964 -0.84 -50.74 30.15
N ASP A 965 -0.97 -51.69 29.23
CA ASP A 965 0.16 -52.35 28.59
C ASP A 965 0.82 -51.47 27.51
N ARG A 966 1.84 -52.01 26.82
CA ARG A 966 2.55 -51.29 25.74
C ARG A 966 1.71 -51.08 24.48
N GLU A 967 0.58 -51.77 24.36
CA GLU A 967 -0.36 -51.66 23.24
C GLU A 967 -1.50 -50.69 23.58
N GLY A 968 -1.56 -50.18 24.81
CA GLY A 968 -2.57 -49.23 25.27
C GLY A 968 -3.82 -49.88 25.85
N ASN A 969 -3.82 -51.20 26.08
CA ASN A 969 -4.96 -51.87 26.70
C ASN A 969 -4.93 -51.68 28.22
N ASP A 970 -6.06 -51.27 28.79
CA ASP A 970 -6.20 -51.09 30.22
C ASP A 970 -6.03 -52.42 30.97
N SER A 971 -5.05 -52.47 31.88
CA SER A 971 -4.83 -53.59 32.80
C SER A 971 -5.68 -53.40 34.07
N THR A 972 -6.88 -54.00 34.10
CA THR A 972 -7.69 -54.03 35.32
C THR A 972 -7.09 -54.99 36.34
N SER A 973 -6.14 -54.51 37.15
CA SER A 973 -5.67 -55.32 38.27
C SER A 973 -6.68 -55.29 39.42
N ARG A 974 -7.26 -56.47 39.74
CA ARG A 974 -8.02 -56.72 41.00
C ARG A 974 -7.26 -56.26 42.25
N SER A 975 -5.93 -56.11 42.19
CA SER A 975 -5.11 -55.60 43.29
C SER A 975 -5.35 -54.11 43.62
N LYS A 976 -5.79 -53.28 42.66
CA LYS A 976 -6.12 -51.87 42.93
C LYS A 976 -7.36 -51.75 43.82
N VAL A 977 -8.39 -52.55 43.57
CA VAL A 977 -9.63 -52.59 44.35
C VAL A 977 -9.39 -53.09 45.78
N LEU A 978 -8.54 -54.13 45.93
CA LEU A 978 -8.13 -54.64 47.24
C LEU A 978 -7.22 -53.67 48.01
N GLY A 979 -6.32 -52.96 47.31
CA GLY A 979 -5.41 -51.98 47.89
C GLY A 979 -6.09 -50.70 48.40
N THR A 980 -7.07 -50.16 47.67
CA THR A 980 -7.90 -49.05 48.17
C THR A 980 -8.80 -49.47 49.32
N ALA A 981 -9.36 -50.69 49.29
CA ALA A 981 -10.14 -51.22 50.42
C ALA A 981 -9.27 -51.39 51.69
N ALA A 982 -8.05 -51.90 51.56
CA ALA A 982 -7.11 -52.03 52.68
C ALA A 982 -6.65 -50.66 53.21
N SER A 983 -6.41 -49.69 52.32
CA SER A 983 -6.01 -48.32 52.71
C SER A 983 -7.13 -47.57 53.42
N LEU A 984 -8.39 -47.72 52.96
CA LEU A 984 -9.58 -47.20 53.63
C LEU A 984 -9.82 -47.88 54.99
N ALA A 985 -9.56 -49.17 55.11
CA ALA A 985 -9.64 -49.89 56.38
C ALA A 985 -8.58 -49.39 57.38
N VAL A 986 -7.34 -49.15 56.94
CA VAL A 986 -6.26 -48.57 57.77
C VAL A 986 -6.56 -47.12 58.16
N LEU A 987 -7.12 -46.31 57.26
CA LEU A 987 -7.55 -44.94 57.57
C LEU A 987 -8.73 -44.92 58.57
N GLY A 988 -9.70 -45.82 58.40
CA GLY A 988 -10.79 -46.03 59.35
C GLY A 988 -10.28 -46.46 60.73
N LEU A 989 -9.32 -47.39 60.78
CA LEU A 989 -8.67 -47.85 62.02
C LEU A 989 -7.82 -46.78 62.69
N SER A 990 -7.15 -45.91 61.93
CA SER A 990 -6.32 -44.83 62.48
C SER A 990 -7.16 -43.63 62.94
N VAL A 991 -8.26 -43.31 62.27
CA VAL A 991 -9.27 -42.34 62.78
C VAL A 991 -9.97 -42.88 64.04
N TRP A 992 -10.17 -44.19 64.12
CA TRP A 992 -10.73 -44.86 65.30
C TRP A 992 -9.73 -44.96 66.47
N MET A 993 -8.45 -45.27 66.21
CA MET A 993 -7.40 -45.38 67.23
C MET A 993 -6.92 -44.02 67.76
N PHE A 994 -6.87 -42.97 66.93
CA PHE A 994 -6.39 -41.64 67.32
C PHE A 994 -7.55 -40.67 67.60
N GLY A 995 -8.51 -41.11 68.42
CA GLY A 995 -9.53 -40.24 69.00
C GLY A 995 -8.92 -39.03 69.69
N ALA A 996 -8.79 -37.91 68.98
CA ALA A 996 -8.42 -36.61 69.50
C ALA A 996 -9.37 -35.56 68.91
N ARG A 997 -10.50 -35.41 69.60
CA ARG A 997 -11.66 -34.60 69.23
C ARG A 997 -11.41 -33.08 69.17
N GLU A 998 -10.18 -32.58 69.31
CA GLU A 998 -9.95 -31.13 69.54
C GLU A 998 -8.87 -30.40 68.73
N LYS A 999 -8.16 -31.03 67.77
CA LYS A 999 -7.15 -30.30 66.97
C LYS A 999 -7.24 -30.49 65.45
N LEU A 1000 -8.45 -30.39 64.90
CA LEU A 1000 -8.64 -30.24 63.44
C LEU A 1000 -8.91 -28.76 63.10
N PRO A 1001 -8.12 -28.12 62.23
CA PRO A 1001 -8.39 -26.76 61.77
C PRO A 1001 -9.78 -26.68 61.12
N ARG A 1002 -10.47 -25.53 61.27
CA ARG A 1002 -11.90 -25.34 60.89
C ARG A 1002 -12.26 -25.86 59.48
N TYR A 1003 -11.32 -25.83 58.53
CA TYR A 1003 -11.53 -26.33 57.18
C TYR A 1003 -11.61 -27.87 57.09
N ALA A 1004 -10.89 -28.61 57.92
CA ALA A 1004 -10.90 -30.07 57.93
C ALA A 1004 -12.19 -30.63 58.57
N LYS A 1005 -12.78 -29.91 59.54
CA LYS A 1005 -14.11 -30.22 60.10
C LYS A 1005 -15.24 -30.08 59.07
N ASN A 1006 -15.12 -29.15 58.12
CA ASN A 1006 -16.12 -28.94 57.07
C ASN A 1006 -16.00 -29.96 55.93
N TRP A 1007 -14.81 -30.51 55.70
CA TRP A 1007 -14.59 -31.55 54.70
C TRP A 1007 -15.09 -32.92 55.18
N LEU A 1008 -14.91 -33.26 56.46
CA LEU A 1008 -15.43 -34.51 57.07
C LEU A 1008 -16.97 -34.52 57.28
N ARG A 1009 -17.66 -33.39 57.02
CA ARG A 1009 -19.13 -33.25 57.16
C ARG A 1009 -19.87 -33.34 55.82
N ARG A 1010 -19.16 -33.37 54.70
CA ARG A 1010 -19.67 -33.65 53.36
C ARG A 1010 -19.24 -35.04 52.96
#